data_AF-A0A8H4QKX3-F1
#
_entry.id   AF-A0A8H4QKX3-F1
#
_cell.length_a   1.000
_cell.length_b   1.000
_cell.length_c   1.000
_cell.angle_alpha   90.00
_cell.angle_beta   90.00
_cell.angle_gamma   90.00
#
_symmetry.space_group_name_H-M   'P 1'
#
loop_
_entity.id
_entity.type
_entity.pdbx_description
1 polymer ?
#
loop_
_entity_poly.entity_id
_entity_poly.type
_entity_poly.pdbx_seq_one_letter_code
_entity_poly.pdbx_strand_id
1 'polypeptide(L)'
;MKRGFLNSSKVKKKPLYEAPTAKESEKEAIQDQEKPQPTLDDKKLPFGKVENRGVPSDYKVTELVTAVLDPERVDYDPHQVVITTIPPQYFDLPPDPDGHSVWIVFGPTKAKVVNRPEYPKALPKPSGPPAYEVRATPNMGMGVFATRDIAAGELIFAERPLLVAPRDIGWMVGMPELRDKYSPDAFKQIVMMECERQLNLVVAYMLPEHREAFLALANNHQEDGSGPLLGIIRTNGYGLDNLFDGPKVNEWDSNVYAAITKVGSRINHSCRPNITHEFDLDAFCLPFVAKRDIPSGEQLSYSYCYMDQSAADRQAELAPYGFSCTCPSCVNATPESDKLRIEYEQRISAAAASVARGVANKSTFASLIDLKKQLVEEGLDATEAYPKLLKAISALCGKLGMAAEESKYLKEMKNMTAKLLHVLWVMRLVTCLDVAASSIFIWDYFMTLGMEIELVWSSRWTFMKVVFLIQRYLPFFDTIGLVLSHQLLHGLSPDTCQNLYRVSAVAIVLGFFFSEIILTVRAWAVLNAQSKPWISKILPFFFVGWWSLDLYFVSSFLKSLQIGPPPFPSFAGCFVTGANESLILCWTIVLIWDALVLLMMVVPGLEAYRSGGETALLDIVYREGMVYYLYLFILSVVNIVIVKLLPAEYQNLFTSTERVIHSILASRVLLHIRCYAARRNENWHEEISMIEWAHVGV
;
A
#
# COMPACT_ATOMS: atom_id res chain seq x y z
N MET A 1 -34.92 -4.15 -33.49
CA MET A 1 -35.13 -3.54 -32.16
C MET A 1 -33.79 -3.02 -31.67
N LYS A 2 -33.73 -1.74 -31.25
CA LYS A 2 -32.48 -1.03 -30.92
C LYS A 2 -31.86 -1.57 -29.62
N ARG A 3 -30.54 -1.83 -29.65
CA ARG A 3 -29.69 -2.09 -28.46
C ARG A 3 -29.53 -0.78 -27.68
N GLY A 4 -29.95 -0.77 -26.42
CA GLY A 4 -29.68 0.31 -25.47
C GLY A 4 -28.47 -0.02 -24.62
N PHE A 5 -27.40 0.77 -24.77
CA PHE A 5 -26.30 0.86 -23.79
C PHE A 5 -26.83 1.62 -22.57
N LEU A 6 -26.79 1.01 -21.39
CA LEU A 6 -27.01 1.70 -20.12
C LEU A 6 -25.67 2.19 -19.58
N ASN A 7 -25.56 3.52 -19.46
CA ASN A 7 -24.52 4.24 -18.74
C ASN A 7 -24.47 3.79 -17.27
N SER A 8 -23.32 3.27 -16.82
CA SER A 8 -23.03 3.12 -15.40
C SER A 8 -22.52 4.45 -14.84
N SER A 9 -23.40 5.23 -14.22
CA SER A 9 -23.01 6.29 -13.30
C SER A 9 -22.22 5.67 -12.14
N LYS A 10 -21.01 6.18 -11.90
CA LYS A 10 -20.16 5.82 -10.76
C LYS A 10 -20.83 6.28 -9.46
N VAL A 11 -21.67 5.42 -8.88
CA VAL A 11 -22.09 5.55 -7.48
C VAL A 11 -20.84 5.33 -6.63
N LYS A 12 -20.39 6.37 -5.92
CA LYS A 12 -19.42 6.22 -4.82
C LYS A 12 -20.07 5.27 -3.81
N LYS A 13 -19.60 4.02 -3.73
CA LYS A 13 -19.95 3.12 -2.62
C LYS A 13 -19.48 3.83 -1.34
N LYS A 14 -20.41 4.29 -0.50
CA LYS A 14 -20.10 4.58 0.90
C LYS A 14 -19.49 3.30 1.51
N PRO A 15 -18.50 3.39 2.41
CA PRO A 15 -18.14 2.22 3.21
C PRO A 15 -19.43 1.72 3.88
N LEU A 16 -19.77 0.46 3.66
CA LEU A 16 -20.98 -0.15 4.22
C LEU A 16 -20.87 -0.33 5.74
N TYR A 17 -19.68 -0.13 6.31
CA TYR A 17 -19.38 -0.25 7.73
C TYR A 17 -18.47 0.89 8.19
N GLU A 18 -18.87 1.61 9.23
CA GLU A 18 -18.01 2.53 9.97
C GLU A 18 -17.26 1.72 11.03
N ALA A 19 -15.92 1.81 11.05
CA ALA A 19 -15.12 1.10 12.04
C ALA A 19 -15.51 1.54 13.46
N PRO A 20 -15.56 0.63 14.46
CA PRO A 20 -15.89 0.98 15.83
C PRO A 20 -14.91 2.01 16.37
N THR A 21 -15.41 2.92 17.20
CA THR A 21 -14.59 4.00 17.74
C THR A 21 -13.59 3.45 18.76
N ALA A 22 -12.41 4.06 18.91
CA ALA A 22 -11.37 3.62 19.85
C ALA A 22 -11.87 3.44 21.30
N LYS A 23 -12.97 4.08 21.67
CA LYS A 23 -13.62 3.98 22.99
C LYS A 23 -14.45 2.72 23.20
N GLU A 24 -14.94 2.08 22.13
CA GLU A 24 -15.68 0.81 22.21
C GLU A 24 -14.70 -0.37 22.33
N SER A 25 -13.58 -0.32 21.60
CA SER A 25 -12.49 -1.29 21.72
C SER A 25 -11.78 -1.26 23.10
N GLU A 26 -11.74 -0.09 23.76
CA GLU A 26 -11.23 0.00 25.13
C GLU A 26 -12.16 -0.67 26.14
N LYS A 27 -13.49 -0.61 25.97
CA LYS A 27 -14.43 -1.22 26.91
C LYS A 27 -14.44 -2.75 26.85
N GLU A 28 -14.29 -3.33 25.66
CA GLU A 28 -14.14 -4.79 25.50
C GLU A 28 -12.80 -5.28 26.05
N ALA A 29 -11.71 -4.53 25.84
CA ALA A 29 -10.38 -4.86 26.39
C ALA A 29 -10.30 -4.75 27.93
N ILE A 30 -11.15 -3.94 28.55
CA ILE A 30 -11.19 -3.75 30.02
C ILE A 30 -11.91 -4.91 30.72
N GLN A 31 -12.84 -5.64 30.06
CA GLN A 31 -13.58 -6.74 30.70
C GLN A 31 -12.77 -8.04 30.88
N ASP A 32 -11.66 -8.21 30.15
CA ASP A 32 -10.83 -9.43 30.21
C ASP A 32 -9.65 -9.36 31.22
N GLN A 33 -9.48 -8.25 31.95
CA GLN A 33 -8.31 -8.01 32.81
C GLN A 33 -8.41 -8.58 34.24
N GLU A 34 -9.55 -9.14 34.68
CA GLU A 34 -9.75 -9.57 36.07
C GLU A 34 -9.61 -11.09 36.33
N LYS A 35 -9.33 -11.92 35.32
CA LYS A 35 -9.13 -13.38 35.49
C LYS A 35 -7.66 -13.81 35.29
N PRO A 36 -7.15 -14.79 36.05
CA PRO A 36 -5.80 -15.31 35.83
C PRO A 36 -5.66 -15.79 34.39
N GLN A 37 -4.67 -15.23 33.68
CA GLN A 37 -4.41 -15.59 32.28
C GLN A 37 -3.99 -17.06 32.19
N PRO A 38 -4.52 -17.82 31.21
CA PRO A 38 -4.10 -19.21 30.98
C PRO A 38 -2.62 -19.28 30.60
N THR A 39 -1.95 -20.36 30.99
CA THR A 39 -0.59 -20.65 30.51
C THR A 39 -0.62 -21.06 29.04
N LEU A 40 0.53 -21.00 28.35
CA LEU A 40 0.65 -21.44 26.95
C LEU A 40 0.25 -22.92 26.76
N ASP A 41 0.51 -23.75 27.78
CA ASP A 41 0.18 -25.19 27.77
C ASP A 41 -1.33 -25.45 27.93
N ASP A 42 -2.04 -24.55 28.62
CA ASP A 42 -3.50 -24.64 28.77
C ASP A 42 -4.23 -24.46 27.43
N LYS A 43 -3.60 -23.83 26.44
CA LYS A 43 -4.19 -23.59 25.09
C LYS A 43 -3.78 -24.62 24.04
N LYS A 44 -2.68 -25.35 24.21
CA LYS A 44 -2.27 -26.38 23.23
C LYS A 44 -3.29 -27.52 23.21
N LEU A 45 -3.84 -27.79 22.03
CA LEU A 45 -4.68 -28.96 21.81
C LEU A 45 -3.82 -30.23 21.91
N PRO A 46 -4.36 -31.34 22.45
CA PRO A 46 -3.63 -32.59 22.51
C PRO A 46 -3.32 -33.12 21.11
N PHE A 47 -2.32 -34.00 21.00
CA PHE A 47 -2.01 -34.73 19.77
C PHE A 47 -1.52 -36.14 20.12
N GLY A 48 -1.53 -37.05 19.15
CA GLY A 48 -1.25 -38.47 19.38
C GLY A 48 -2.37 -39.18 20.13
N LYS A 49 -2.05 -40.29 20.81
CA LYS A 49 -3.04 -41.12 21.47
C LYS A 49 -3.48 -40.53 22.82
N VAL A 50 -4.74 -40.15 22.92
CA VAL A 50 -5.37 -39.65 24.17
C VAL A 50 -6.33 -40.70 24.73
N GLU A 51 -6.22 -41.00 26.03
CA GLU A 51 -7.04 -42.04 26.69
C GLU A 51 -8.50 -41.60 26.91
N ASN A 52 -8.74 -40.32 27.24
CA ASN A 52 -10.05 -39.77 27.58
C ASN A 52 -10.58 -38.82 26.48
N ARG A 53 -10.90 -39.35 25.30
CA ARG A 53 -11.41 -38.59 24.14
C ARG A 53 -12.90 -38.21 24.20
N GLY A 54 -13.61 -38.63 25.24
CA GLY A 54 -15.04 -38.39 25.38
C GLY A 54 -15.35 -37.02 25.97
N VAL A 55 -16.45 -36.42 25.53
CA VAL A 55 -17.03 -35.27 26.25
C VAL A 55 -17.66 -35.74 27.57
N PRO A 56 -17.64 -34.92 28.64
CA PRO A 56 -18.29 -35.25 29.90
C PRO A 56 -19.77 -35.61 29.73
N SER A 57 -20.27 -36.58 30.50
CA SER A 57 -21.66 -37.05 30.38
C SER A 57 -22.71 -36.01 30.75
N ASP A 58 -22.35 -34.99 31.53
CA ASP A 58 -23.21 -33.88 31.93
C ASP A 58 -23.19 -32.72 30.91
N TYR A 59 -22.33 -32.79 29.88
CA TYR A 59 -22.29 -31.80 28.82
C TYR A 59 -23.52 -31.94 27.91
N LYS A 60 -24.18 -30.80 27.62
CA LYS A 60 -25.31 -30.73 26.69
C LYS A 60 -24.87 -30.07 25.41
N VAL A 61 -24.99 -30.80 24.30
CA VAL A 61 -24.66 -30.33 22.95
C VAL A 61 -25.48 -29.09 22.62
N THR A 62 -24.82 -28.11 22.00
CA THR A 62 -25.48 -26.86 21.62
C THR A 62 -26.30 -27.02 20.34
N GLU A 63 -27.43 -26.32 20.31
CA GLU A 63 -28.27 -26.22 19.12
C GLU A 63 -27.62 -25.27 18.10
N LEU A 64 -27.43 -25.74 16.87
CA LEU A 64 -26.89 -24.94 15.77
C LEU A 64 -28.05 -24.39 14.93
N VAL A 65 -28.19 -23.07 14.91
CA VAL A 65 -29.19 -22.37 14.09
C VAL A 65 -28.49 -21.72 12.91
N THR A 66 -28.88 -22.08 11.69
CA THR A 66 -28.31 -21.52 10.45
C THR A 66 -29.37 -20.78 9.64
N ALA A 67 -29.01 -19.64 9.07
CA ALA A 67 -29.83 -18.91 8.11
C ALA A 67 -29.01 -18.54 6.88
N VAL A 68 -29.58 -18.71 5.69
CA VAL A 68 -28.98 -18.25 4.43
C VAL A 68 -29.31 -16.77 4.26
N LEU A 69 -28.29 -15.96 4.03
CA LEU A 69 -28.39 -14.50 3.91
C LEU A 69 -27.81 -14.05 2.58
N ASP A 70 -28.06 -12.80 2.22
CA ASP A 70 -27.43 -12.16 1.05
C ASP A 70 -25.89 -12.24 1.18
N PRO A 71 -25.17 -12.79 0.19
CA PRO A 71 -23.71 -12.91 0.25
C PRO A 71 -23.00 -11.55 0.31
N GLU A 72 -23.59 -10.46 -0.20
CA GLU A 72 -23.04 -9.11 -0.16
C GLU A 72 -23.28 -8.40 1.18
N ARG A 73 -24.07 -8.99 2.07
CA ARG A 73 -24.33 -8.44 3.40
C ARG A 73 -23.01 -8.29 4.19
N VAL A 74 -22.88 -7.17 4.90
CA VAL A 74 -21.71 -6.86 5.76
C VAL A 74 -22.07 -6.23 7.11
N ASP A 75 -23.35 -5.91 7.34
CA ASP A 75 -23.90 -5.34 8.56
C ASP A 75 -24.34 -6.44 9.55
N TYR A 76 -23.35 -7.21 10.01
CA TYR A 76 -23.56 -8.26 10.99
C TYR A 76 -23.34 -7.74 12.41
N ASP A 77 -23.89 -8.46 13.39
CA ASP A 77 -23.54 -8.25 14.78
C ASP A 77 -22.02 -8.51 15.00
N PRO A 78 -21.33 -7.74 15.86
CA PRO A 78 -19.88 -7.88 16.06
C PRO A 78 -19.43 -9.28 16.48
N HIS A 79 -20.27 -10.04 17.19
CA HIS A 79 -19.94 -11.39 17.66
C HIS A 79 -20.52 -12.49 16.77
N GLN A 80 -21.17 -12.14 15.66
CA GLN A 80 -21.75 -13.12 14.76
C GLN A 80 -20.68 -13.75 13.87
N VAL A 81 -20.58 -15.08 13.96
CA VAL A 81 -19.83 -15.92 13.01
C VAL A 81 -20.62 -16.06 11.72
N VAL A 82 -19.96 -15.79 10.60
CA VAL A 82 -20.49 -15.83 9.23
C VAL A 82 -19.72 -16.88 8.45
N ILE A 83 -20.44 -17.72 7.72
CA ILE A 83 -19.86 -18.61 6.72
C ILE A 83 -20.19 -18.00 5.36
N THR A 84 -19.17 -17.69 4.57
CA THR A 84 -19.32 -17.05 3.26
C THR A 84 -18.38 -17.68 2.24
N THR A 85 -18.55 -17.32 0.97
CA THR A 85 -17.67 -17.74 -0.11
C THR A 85 -17.01 -16.55 -0.77
N ILE A 86 -15.75 -16.72 -1.17
CA ILE A 86 -14.99 -15.73 -1.94
C ILE A 86 -14.48 -16.38 -3.24
N PRO A 87 -14.90 -15.92 -4.43
CA PRO A 87 -15.96 -14.93 -4.63
C PRO A 87 -17.33 -15.45 -4.16
N PRO A 88 -18.33 -14.56 -4.00
CA PRO A 88 -19.70 -14.97 -3.72
C PRO A 88 -20.21 -16.01 -4.72
N GLN A 89 -20.73 -17.12 -4.20
CA GLN A 89 -21.35 -18.15 -5.01
C GLN A 89 -22.85 -17.88 -5.18
N TYR A 90 -23.33 -17.84 -6.42
CA TYR A 90 -24.74 -17.71 -6.76
C TYR A 90 -25.23 -19.00 -7.42
N PHE A 91 -26.36 -19.54 -6.96
CA PHE A 91 -26.89 -20.84 -7.41
C PHE A 91 -27.10 -20.95 -8.93
N ASP A 92 -27.38 -19.84 -9.61
CA ASP A 92 -27.69 -19.81 -11.04
C ASP A 92 -26.48 -19.51 -11.94
N LEU A 93 -25.28 -19.32 -11.36
CA LEU A 93 -24.07 -18.98 -12.09
C LEU A 93 -23.05 -20.12 -12.09
N PRO A 94 -22.29 -20.31 -13.17
CA PRO A 94 -21.20 -21.27 -13.18
C PRO A 94 -20.13 -20.88 -12.14
N PRO A 95 -19.37 -21.85 -11.59
CA PRO A 95 -18.29 -21.54 -10.68
C PRO A 95 -17.24 -20.61 -11.31
N ASP A 96 -16.68 -19.70 -10.51
CA ASP A 96 -15.51 -18.92 -10.87
C ASP A 96 -14.35 -19.82 -11.33
N PRO A 97 -13.73 -19.51 -12.49
CA PRO A 97 -12.68 -20.34 -13.07
C PRO A 97 -11.38 -20.38 -12.23
N ASP A 98 -11.16 -19.38 -11.38
CA ASP A 98 -10.01 -19.32 -10.47
C ASP A 98 -10.37 -19.88 -9.07
N GLY A 99 -11.56 -20.50 -8.93
CA GLY A 99 -12.02 -21.25 -7.75
C GLY A 99 -12.76 -20.41 -6.70
N HIS A 100 -13.22 -21.07 -5.62
CA HIS A 100 -13.85 -20.44 -4.46
C HIS A 100 -13.18 -20.84 -3.15
N SER A 101 -13.07 -19.90 -2.22
CA SER A 101 -12.78 -20.13 -0.82
C SER A 101 -14.05 -20.15 -0.01
N VAL A 102 -14.25 -21.19 0.80
CA VAL A 102 -15.17 -21.08 1.93
C VAL A 102 -14.47 -20.36 3.06
N TRP A 103 -15.14 -19.41 3.70
CA TRP A 103 -14.55 -18.57 4.74
C TRP A 103 -15.48 -18.51 5.95
N ILE A 104 -14.99 -19.01 7.08
CA ILE A 104 -15.58 -18.82 8.40
C ILE A 104 -14.97 -17.54 8.98
N VAL A 105 -15.78 -16.55 9.31
CA VAL A 105 -15.31 -15.21 9.67
C VAL A 105 -16.27 -14.47 10.60
N PHE A 106 -15.76 -13.60 11.46
CA PHE A 106 -16.61 -12.61 12.13
C PHE A 106 -17.09 -11.53 11.17
N GLY A 107 -18.34 -11.10 11.36
CA GLY A 107 -18.98 -10.04 10.58
C GLY A 107 -18.10 -8.80 10.29
N PRO A 108 -17.52 -8.16 11.32
CA PRO A 108 -16.64 -7.00 11.13
C PRO A 108 -15.40 -7.29 10.27
N THR A 109 -14.81 -8.48 10.39
CA THR A 109 -13.63 -8.86 9.59
C THR A 109 -14.01 -9.15 8.15
N LYS A 110 -15.20 -9.72 7.89
CA LYS A 110 -15.76 -9.80 6.53
C LYS A 110 -15.86 -8.40 5.93
N ALA A 111 -16.48 -7.46 6.63
CA ALA A 111 -16.60 -6.07 6.18
C ALA A 111 -15.24 -5.42 5.94
N LYS A 112 -14.25 -5.67 6.81
CA LYS A 112 -12.88 -5.15 6.68
C LYS A 112 -12.21 -5.59 5.38
N VAL A 113 -12.37 -6.85 4.98
CA VAL A 113 -11.76 -7.39 3.75
C VAL A 113 -12.51 -6.94 2.51
N VAL A 114 -13.83 -7.08 2.48
CA VAL A 114 -14.60 -6.78 1.24
C VAL A 114 -14.70 -5.29 0.91
N ASN A 115 -14.44 -4.41 1.89
CA ASN A 115 -14.37 -2.97 1.68
C ASN A 115 -12.95 -2.45 1.35
N ARG A 116 -11.96 -3.34 1.18
CA ARG A 116 -10.62 -2.91 0.76
C ARG A 116 -10.67 -2.29 -0.65
N PRO A 117 -9.93 -1.21 -0.91
CA PRO A 117 -10.01 -0.49 -2.20
C PRO A 117 -9.71 -1.36 -3.42
N GLU A 118 -8.75 -2.28 -3.30
CA GLU A 118 -8.32 -3.16 -4.39
C GLU A 118 -9.10 -4.48 -4.44
N TYR A 119 -9.99 -4.74 -3.47
CA TYR A 119 -10.79 -5.95 -3.45
C TYR A 119 -12.06 -5.84 -4.33
N PRO A 120 -12.39 -6.86 -5.14
CA PRO A 120 -11.59 -8.05 -5.40
C PRO A 120 -10.54 -7.79 -6.49
N LYS A 121 -9.30 -8.17 -6.21
CA LYS A 121 -8.19 -8.19 -7.18
C LYS A 121 -8.18 -9.55 -7.88
N ALA A 122 -7.75 -9.57 -9.14
CA ALA A 122 -7.58 -10.82 -9.88
C ALA A 122 -6.46 -11.67 -9.26
N LEU A 123 -6.60 -13.00 -9.35
CA LEU A 123 -5.53 -13.90 -8.89
C LEU A 123 -4.26 -13.67 -9.71
N PRO A 124 -3.10 -13.52 -9.05
CA PRO A 124 -1.84 -13.38 -9.77
C PRO A 124 -1.50 -14.68 -10.48
N LYS A 125 -1.11 -14.59 -11.76
CA LYS A 125 -0.79 -15.74 -12.60
C LYS A 125 0.71 -15.79 -12.90
N PRO A 126 1.34 -16.98 -12.85
CA PRO A 126 2.76 -17.12 -13.18
C PRO A 126 3.01 -16.79 -14.66
N SER A 127 4.16 -16.17 -14.95
CA SER A 127 4.58 -15.84 -16.30
C SER A 127 5.29 -17.03 -16.95
N GLY A 128 4.56 -18.07 -17.34
CA GLY A 128 5.14 -19.21 -18.03
C GLY A 128 4.33 -20.51 -17.91
N PRO A 129 4.85 -21.63 -18.45
CA PRO A 129 4.24 -22.94 -18.26
C PRO A 129 4.26 -23.32 -16.77
N PRO A 130 3.35 -24.22 -16.34
CA PRO A 130 3.31 -24.74 -14.98
C PRO A 130 4.69 -25.19 -14.51
N ALA A 131 5.09 -24.71 -13.34
CA ALA A 131 6.43 -24.92 -12.80
C ALA A 131 6.51 -26.06 -11.78
N TYR A 132 5.40 -26.76 -11.52
CA TYR A 132 5.34 -27.76 -10.48
C TYR A 132 4.48 -28.98 -10.84
N GLU A 133 4.76 -30.08 -10.15
CA GLU A 133 3.95 -31.30 -10.11
C GLU A 133 3.76 -31.77 -8.66
N VAL A 134 2.66 -32.49 -8.38
CA VAL A 134 2.40 -33.10 -7.07
C VAL A 134 2.59 -34.60 -7.19
N ARG A 135 3.39 -35.21 -6.31
CA ARG A 135 3.65 -36.65 -6.29
C ARG A 135 3.84 -37.19 -4.88
N ALA A 136 3.71 -38.50 -4.70
CA ALA A 136 3.96 -39.13 -3.41
C ALA A 136 5.42 -39.02 -2.98
N THR A 137 5.65 -38.95 -1.68
CA THR A 137 6.95 -38.96 -1.03
C THR A 137 7.04 -40.16 -0.10
N PRO A 138 8.24 -40.67 0.22
CA PRO A 138 8.39 -41.82 1.10
C PRO A 138 7.85 -41.60 2.52
N ASN A 139 8.02 -40.39 3.08
CA ASN A 139 7.89 -40.16 4.54
C ASN A 139 6.98 -38.97 4.93
N MET A 140 6.44 -38.20 3.98
CA MET A 140 5.65 -36.99 4.27
C MET A 140 4.34 -36.95 3.45
N GLY A 141 3.84 -38.10 3.02
CA GLY A 141 2.64 -38.16 2.18
C GLY A 141 2.91 -37.61 0.79
N MET A 142 2.20 -36.58 0.36
CA MET A 142 2.42 -35.95 -0.95
C MET A 142 3.46 -34.84 -0.85
N GLY A 143 4.09 -34.48 -1.97
CA GLY A 143 5.05 -33.39 -2.07
C GLY A 143 4.91 -32.65 -3.39
N VAL A 144 5.30 -31.38 -3.40
CA VAL A 144 5.31 -30.54 -4.59
C VAL A 144 6.73 -30.42 -5.11
N PHE A 145 6.96 -30.63 -6.40
CA PHE A 145 8.28 -30.65 -7.02
C PHE A 145 8.33 -29.75 -8.24
N ALA A 146 9.47 -29.08 -8.45
CA ALA A 146 9.70 -28.24 -9.61
C ALA A 146 9.75 -29.10 -10.89
N THR A 147 9.07 -28.69 -11.95
CA THR A 147 9.10 -29.37 -13.28
C THR A 147 10.13 -28.75 -14.22
N ARG A 148 10.59 -27.55 -13.90
CA ARG A 148 11.62 -26.78 -14.61
C ARG A 148 12.42 -25.97 -13.61
N ASP A 149 13.47 -25.32 -14.07
CA ASP A 149 14.17 -24.34 -13.27
C ASP A 149 13.23 -23.14 -12.98
N ILE A 150 13.25 -22.68 -11.73
CA ILE A 150 12.45 -21.56 -11.21
C ILE A 150 13.43 -20.52 -10.67
N ALA A 151 13.30 -19.28 -11.11
CA ALA A 151 14.18 -18.20 -10.68
C ALA A 151 13.79 -17.69 -9.28
N ALA A 152 14.77 -17.18 -8.52
CA ALA A 152 14.51 -16.47 -7.27
C ALA A 152 13.52 -15.30 -7.49
N GLY A 153 12.51 -15.20 -6.63
CA GLY A 153 11.44 -14.20 -6.73
C GLY A 153 10.33 -14.52 -7.74
N GLU A 154 10.43 -15.62 -8.47
CA GLU A 154 9.40 -16.05 -9.41
C GLU A 154 8.15 -16.55 -8.66
N LEU A 155 6.96 -16.10 -9.10
CA LEU A 155 5.69 -16.66 -8.67
C LEU A 155 5.53 -18.06 -9.27
N ILE A 156 5.45 -19.08 -8.42
CA ILE A 156 5.30 -20.47 -8.84
C ILE A 156 3.83 -20.74 -9.18
N PHE A 157 2.94 -20.41 -8.24
CA PHE A 157 1.50 -20.40 -8.42
C PHE A 157 0.84 -19.57 -7.30
N ALA A 158 -0.41 -19.19 -7.52
CA ALA A 158 -1.27 -18.65 -6.47
C ALA A 158 -2.60 -19.38 -6.48
N GLU A 159 -3.15 -19.65 -5.31
CA GLU A 159 -4.43 -20.35 -5.19
C GLU A 159 -5.33 -19.70 -4.15
N ARG A 160 -6.64 -19.72 -4.43
CA ARG A 160 -7.65 -19.45 -3.41
C ARG A 160 -7.65 -20.63 -2.42
N PRO A 161 -7.57 -20.38 -1.10
CA PRO A 161 -7.72 -21.45 -0.11
C PRO A 161 -9.05 -22.19 -0.31
N LEU A 162 -9.09 -23.50 -0.10
CA LEU A 162 -10.34 -24.27 -0.03
C LEU A 162 -11.20 -23.80 1.15
N LEU A 163 -10.54 -23.55 2.28
CA LEU A 163 -11.15 -23.07 3.52
C LEU A 163 -10.23 -22.02 4.18
N VAL A 164 -10.83 -20.94 4.67
CA VAL A 164 -10.21 -20.03 5.64
C VAL A 164 -11.03 -20.11 6.92
N ALA A 165 -10.39 -20.35 8.06
CA ALA A 165 -11.05 -20.51 9.36
C ALA A 165 -10.25 -19.85 10.49
N PRO A 166 -10.87 -19.46 11.60
CA PRO A 166 -10.15 -18.99 12.78
C PRO A 166 -9.10 -20.01 13.25
N ARG A 167 -7.90 -19.55 13.62
CA ARG A 167 -6.84 -20.41 14.15
C ARG A 167 -7.20 -20.96 15.53
N ASP A 168 -7.83 -20.13 16.36
CA ASP A 168 -8.36 -20.53 17.66
C ASP A 168 -9.82 -21.02 17.53
N ILE A 169 -10.02 -22.33 17.67
CA ILE A 169 -11.32 -22.96 17.57
C ILE A 169 -12.27 -22.59 18.71
N GLY A 170 -11.77 -22.10 19.85
CA GLY A 170 -12.60 -21.65 20.96
C GLY A 170 -13.49 -20.48 20.59
N TRP A 171 -12.98 -19.58 19.74
CA TRP A 171 -13.72 -18.42 19.23
C TRP A 171 -14.80 -18.82 18.24
N MET A 172 -14.52 -19.82 17.40
CA MET A 172 -15.50 -20.39 16.47
C MET A 172 -16.69 -21.01 17.21
N VAL A 173 -16.43 -21.65 18.35
CA VAL A 173 -17.46 -22.32 19.15
C VAL A 173 -18.23 -21.33 20.06
N GLY A 174 -17.62 -20.21 20.46
CA GLY A 174 -18.32 -19.11 21.15
C GLY A 174 -18.78 -19.46 22.57
N MET A 175 -17.94 -20.16 23.35
CA MET A 175 -18.33 -20.74 24.65
C MET A 175 -17.39 -20.37 25.81
N PRO A 176 -17.23 -19.08 26.15
CA PRO A 176 -16.35 -18.67 27.25
C PRO A 176 -16.83 -19.20 28.61
N GLU A 177 -18.13 -19.39 28.79
CA GLU A 177 -18.72 -19.83 30.07
C GLU A 177 -18.39 -21.29 30.44
N LEU A 178 -18.07 -22.13 29.45
CA LEU A 178 -17.71 -23.53 29.71
C LEU A 178 -16.31 -23.68 30.30
N ARG A 179 -15.47 -22.67 30.13
CA ARG A 179 -14.06 -22.70 30.55
C ARG A 179 -13.90 -22.81 32.07
N ASP A 180 -14.79 -22.17 32.82
CA ASP A 180 -14.77 -22.21 34.29
C ASP A 180 -15.53 -23.42 34.85
N LYS A 181 -16.34 -24.09 34.02
CA LYS A 181 -17.20 -25.22 34.41
C LYS A 181 -16.51 -26.58 34.31
N TYR A 182 -15.64 -26.76 33.32
CA TYR A 182 -14.99 -28.04 33.02
C TYR A 182 -13.49 -27.99 33.28
N SER A 183 -12.87 -29.15 33.51
CA SER A 183 -11.40 -29.23 33.56
C SER A 183 -10.80 -28.82 32.18
N PRO A 184 -9.54 -28.35 32.12
CA PRO A 184 -8.92 -27.95 30.85
C PRO A 184 -8.99 -29.02 29.76
N ASP A 185 -8.74 -30.29 30.10
CA ASP A 185 -8.81 -31.38 29.13
C ASP A 185 -10.25 -31.67 28.66
N ALA A 186 -11.22 -31.67 29.58
CA ALA A 186 -12.62 -31.85 29.23
C ALA A 186 -13.14 -30.70 28.35
N PHE A 187 -12.75 -29.47 28.67
CA PHE A 187 -13.07 -28.28 27.87
C PHE A 187 -12.49 -28.39 26.45
N LYS A 188 -11.23 -28.81 26.30
CA LYS A 188 -10.61 -29.04 24.98
C LYS A 188 -11.39 -30.08 24.17
N GLN A 189 -11.79 -31.20 24.77
CA GLN A 189 -12.59 -32.23 24.10
C GLN A 189 -13.97 -31.71 23.66
N ILE A 190 -14.64 -30.93 24.52
CA ILE A 190 -15.93 -30.29 24.18
C ILE A 190 -15.77 -29.34 22.98
N VAL A 191 -14.78 -28.44 23.03
CA VAL A 191 -14.55 -27.45 21.97
C VAL A 191 -14.19 -28.15 20.64
N MET A 192 -13.34 -29.19 20.66
CA MET A 192 -13.02 -29.95 19.45
C MET A 192 -14.24 -30.66 18.86
N MET A 193 -15.12 -31.22 19.70
CA MET A 193 -16.34 -31.89 19.26
C MET A 193 -17.35 -30.91 18.65
N GLU A 194 -17.59 -29.76 19.28
CA GLU A 194 -18.48 -28.73 18.73
C GLU A 194 -17.90 -28.08 17.47
N CYS A 195 -16.59 -27.87 17.43
CA CYS A 195 -15.88 -27.40 16.24
C CYS A 195 -16.11 -28.36 15.06
N GLU A 196 -15.94 -29.67 15.26
CA GLU A 196 -16.21 -30.68 14.24
C GLU A 196 -17.66 -30.63 13.75
N ARG A 197 -18.65 -30.47 14.65
CA ARG A 197 -20.06 -30.34 14.27
C ARG A 197 -20.32 -29.14 13.36
N GLN A 198 -19.72 -27.98 13.67
CA GLN A 198 -19.83 -26.79 12.83
C GLN A 198 -19.11 -26.97 11.49
N LEU A 199 -17.92 -27.58 11.48
CA LEU A 199 -17.16 -27.86 10.26
C LEU A 199 -17.91 -28.80 9.31
N ASN A 200 -18.70 -29.75 9.83
CA ASN A 200 -19.55 -30.61 8.99
C ASN A 200 -20.55 -29.79 8.18
N LEU A 201 -21.11 -28.73 8.75
CA LEU A 201 -21.99 -27.81 8.02
C LEU A 201 -21.19 -27.03 6.97
N VAL A 202 -20.05 -26.44 7.35
CA VAL A 202 -19.18 -25.64 6.47
C VAL A 202 -18.72 -26.44 5.25
N VAL A 203 -18.21 -27.65 5.46
CA VAL A 203 -17.68 -28.52 4.41
C VAL A 203 -18.80 -29.04 3.50
N ALA A 204 -20.03 -29.15 3.99
CA ALA A 204 -21.18 -29.49 3.15
C ALA A 204 -21.53 -28.37 2.14
N TYR A 205 -21.14 -27.11 2.40
CA TYR A 205 -21.32 -25.99 1.47
C TYR A 205 -20.17 -25.82 0.46
N MET A 206 -19.08 -26.59 0.58
CA MET A 206 -18.02 -26.57 -0.43
C MET A 206 -18.54 -27.11 -1.76
N LEU A 207 -18.02 -26.59 -2.87
CA LEU A 207 -18.19 -27.20 -4.18
C LEU A 207 -17.74 -28.67 -4.13
N PRO A 208 -18.40 -29.61 -4.84
CA PRO A 208 -18.07 -31.04 -4.77
C PRO A 208 -16.58 -31.35 -4.99
N GLU A 209 -15.97 -30.73 -6.01
CA GLU A 209 -14.53 -30.90 -6.30
C GLU A 209 -13.62 -30.33 -5.20
N HIS A 210 -14.02 -29.21 -4.58
CA HIS A 210 -13.28 -28.59 -3.48
C HIS A 210 -13.40 -29.44 -2.21
N ARG A 211 -14.58 -30.00 -1.96
CA ARG A 211 -14.84 -30.92 -0.85
C ARG A 211 -14.01 -32.19 -0.99
N GLU A 212 -13.98 -32.80 -2.18
CA GLU A 212 -13.14 -33.96 -2.45
C GLU A 212 -11.66 -33.63 -2.25
N ALA A 213 -11.18 -32.50 -2.78
CA ALA A 213 -9.81 -32.06 -2.61
C ALA A 213 -9.44 -31.83 -1.13
N PHE A 214 -10.34 -31.22 -0.35
CA PHE A 214 -10.16 -30.99 1.09
C PHE A 214 -10.10 -32.32 1.85
N LEU A 215 -11.03 -33.25 1.61
CA LEU A 215 -11.07 -34.55 2.28
C LEU A 215 -9.90 -35.46 1.92
N ALA A 216 -9.24 -35.21 0.79
CA ALA A 216 -8.03 -35.92 0.39
C ALA A 216 -6.74 -35.41 1.08
N LEU A 217 -6.79 -34.28 1.81
CA LEU A 217 -5.64 -33.74 2.54
C LEU A 217 -5.25 -34.65 3.72
N ALA A 218 -4.02 -34.51 4.21
CA ALA A 218 -3.52 -35.38 5.27
C ALA A 218 -4.23 -35.09 6.60
N ASN A 219 -4.47 -36.11 7.44
CA ASN A 219 -4.98 -35.93 8.79
C ASN A 219 -4.12 -36.73 9.77
N ASN A 220 -3.31 -36.03 10.55
CA ASN A 220 -2.44 -36.62 11.57
C ASN A 220 -3.03 -36.58 13.00
N HIS A 221 -4.27 -36.12 13.13
CA HIS A 221 -4.99 -35.97 14.41
C HIS A 221 -6.15 -36.95 14.51
N GLN A 222 -5.87 -38.25 14.40
CA GLN A 222 -6.90 -39.30 14.40
C GLN A 222 -7.21 -39.86 15.79
N GLU A 223 -6.30 -39.64 16.75
CA GLU A 223 -6.34 -40.28 18.07
C GLU A 223 -6.35 -39.32 19.26
N ASP A 224 -6.49 -38.01 19.01
CA ASP A 224 -6.38 -36.98 20.06
C ASP A 224 -7.72 -36.38 20.51
N GLY A 225 -8.82 -36.82 19.88
CA GLY A 225 -10.17 -36.30 20.10
C GLY A 225 -10.64 -35.31 19.04
N SER A 226 -9.77 -34.90 18.12
CA SER A 226 -10.20 -34.20 16.91
C SER A 226 -11.11 -35.09 16.07
N GLY A 227 -12.14 -34.50 15.49
CA GLY A 227 -12.83 -35.13 14.38
C GLY A 227 -12.00 -35.07 13.09
N PRO A 228 -12.44 -35.79 12.04
CA PRO A 228 -11.69 -35.86 10.79
C PRO A 228 -11.49 -34.50 10.12
N LEU A 229 -12.46 -33.58 10.15
CA LEU A 229 -12.37 -32.29 9.47
C LEU A 229 -11.44 -31.34 10.24
N LEU A 230 -11.58 -31.26 11.56
CA LEU A 230 -10.67 -30.48 12.40
C LEU A 230 -9.24 -31.02 12.29
N GLY A 231 -9.06 -32.34 12.27
CA GLY A 231 -7.74 -32.94 12.12
C GLY A 231 -7.06 -32.56 10.80
N ILE A 232 -7.82 -32.52 9.68
CA ILE A 232 -7.32 -31.99 8.40
C ILE A 232 -6.89 -30.52 8.55
N ILE A 233 -7.71 -29.67 9.14
CA ILE A 233 -7.37 -28.24 9.31
C ILE A 233 -6.09 -28.07 10.12
N ARG A 234 -5.97 -28.80 11.24
CA ARG A 234 -4.80 -28.75 12.14
C ARG A 234 -3.52 -29.21 11.45
N THR A 235 -3.60 -30.18 10.53
CA THR A 235 -2.43 -30.69 9.79
C THR A 235 -2.03 -29.81 8.60
N ASN A 236 -2.96 -29.05 8.00
CA ASN A 236 -2.75 -28.45 6.66
C ASN A 236 -2.84 -26.91 6.62
N GLY A 237 -3.14 -26.26 7.76
CA GLY A 237 -3.40 -24.83 7.84
C GLY A 237 -2.14 -23.97 7.80
N TYR A 238 -2.17 -22.93 6.96
CA TYR A 238 -1.19 -21.84 6.96
C TYR A 238 -1.71 -20.67 7.80
N GLY A 239 -0.97 -20.25 8.83
CA GLY A 239 -1.30 -19.03 9.59
C GLY A 239 -1.30 -17.78 8.70
N LEU A 240 -2.26 -16.88 8.94
CA LEU A 240 -2.46 -15.66 8.16
C LEU A 240 -2.23 -14.41 9.02
N ASP A 241 -0.99 -13.92 9.05
CA ASP A 241 -0.58 -12.83 9.95
C ASP A 241 -1.28 -11.49 9.67
N ASN A 242 -1.76 -11.28 8.44
CA ASN A 242 -2.45 -10.06 8.03
C ASN A 242 -3.98 -10.19 7.99
N LEU A 243 -4.53 -11.37 8.33
CA LEU A 243 -5.97 -11.58 8.47
C LEU A 243 -6.28 -11.91 9.93
N PHE A 244 -6.90 -10.94 10.62
CA PHE A 244 -7.22 -11.05 12.05
C PHE A 244 -8.45 -10.23 12.42
N ASP A 245 -9.07 -10.58 13.54
CA ASP A 245 -10.20 -9.83 14.11
C ASP A 245 -9.72 -8.62 14.94
N GLY A 246 -10.51 -7.55 14.95
CA GLY A 246 -10.18 -6.34 15.69
C GLY A 246 -9.07 -5.48 15.06
N PRO A 247 -8.54 -4.49 15.81
CA PRO A 247 -7.63 -3.47 15.27
C PRO A 247 -6.17 -3.94 15.14
N LYS A 248 -5.76 -4.98 15.87
CA LYS A 248 -4.41 -5.54 15.84
C LYS A 248 -4.42 -7.03 16.20
N VAL A 249 -3.37 -7.74 15.79
CA VAL A 249 -3.10 -9.11 16.28
C VAL A 249 -2.90 -9.07 17.79
N ASN A 250 -3.52 -9.99 18.51
CA ASN A 250 -3.36 -10.09 19.96
C ASN A 250 -2.06 -10.82 20.33
N GLU A 251 -1.63 -10.74 21.59
CA GLU A 251 -0.33 -11.29 22.03
C GLU A 251 -0.17 -12.80 21.80
N TRP A 252 -1.26 -13.52 21.54
CA TRP A 252 -1.29 -14.97 21.41
C TRP A 252 -1.63 -15.43 19.99
N ASP A 253 -1.71 -14.50 19.04
CA ASP A 253 -2.20 -14.72 17.67
C ASP A 253 -3.54 -15.48 17.62
N SER A 254 -4.38 -15.39 18.66
CA SER A 254 -5.61 -16.19 18.76
C SER A 254 -6.76 -15.61 17.94
N ASN A 255 -6.63 -14.34 17.52
CA ASN A 255 -7.57 -13.65 16.65
C ASN A 255 -7.16 -13.71 15.18
N VAL A 256 -6.19 -14.56 14.80
CA VAL A 256 -5.78 -14.74 13.40
C VAL A 256 -6.48 -15.93 12.77
N TYR A 257 -6.36 -16.02 11.45
CA TYR A 257 -6.98 -17.07 10.65
C TYR A 257 -5.93 -18.04 10.10
N ALA A 258 -6.39 -19.20 9.65
CA ALA A 258 -5.60 -20.18 8.93
C ALA A 258 -6.24 -20.47 7.56
N ALA A 259 -5.41 -20.61 6.53
CA ALA A 259 -5.82 -21.02 5.18
C ALA A 259 -5.45 -22.48 4.93
N ILE A 260 -6.42 -23.25 4.44
CA ILE A 260 -6.24 -24.62 3.98
C ILE A 260 -6.34 -24.58 2.46
N THR A 261 -5.35 -25.14 1.77
CA THR A 261 -5.20 -25.00 0.33
C THR A 261 -5.20 -26.35 -0.38
N LYS A 262 -5.38 -26.37 -1.70
CA LYS A 262 -5.44 -27.62 -2.46
C LYS A 262 -4.05 -28.16 -2.75
N VAL A 263 -3.18 -27.29 -3.26
CA VAL A 263 -1.81 -27.64 -3.65
C VAL A 263 -0.81 -27.25 -2.57
N GLY A 264 -0.95 -26.06 -1.99
CA GLY A 264 -0.08 -25.53 -0.95
C GLY A 264 0.01 -26.44 0.27
N SER A 265 -1.09 -27.06 0.68
CA SER A 265 -1.13 -28.02 1.79
C SER A 265 -0.48 -29.37 1.46
N ARG A 266 0.07 -29.54 0.24
CA ARG A 266 0.96 -30.66 -0.15
C ARG A 266 2.44 -30.27 -0.16
N ILE A 267 2.78 -29.01 0.10
CA ILE A 267 4.17 -28.54 0.15
C ILE A 267 4.77 -28.99 1.47
N ASN A 268 5.78 -29.84 1.44
CA ASN A 268 6.36 -30.42 2.64
C ASN A 268 7.24 -29.47 3.46
N HIS A 269 7.50 -29.89 4.69
CA HIS A 269 8.35 -29.17 5.61
C HIS A 269 9.84 -29.22 5.23
N SER A 270 10.55 -28.12 5.42
CA SER A 270 12.00 -28.09 5.60
C SER A 270 12.38 -26.95 6.55
N CYS A 271 13.35 -27.16 7.44
CA CYS A 271 13.96 -26.08 8.23
C CYS A 271 14.90 -25.19 7.38
N ARG A 272 14.97 -25.46 6.07
CA ARG A 272 15.69 -24.70 5.03
C ARG A 272 14.75 -24.47 3.84
N PRO A 273 13.65 -23.73 4.03
CA PRO A 273 12.62 -23.62 3.01
C PRO A 273 13.16 -22.88 1.77
N ASN A 274 12.71 -23.31 0.59
CA ASN A 274 13.09 -22.69 -0.69
C ASN A 274 11.98 -21.83 -1.29
N ILE A 275 10.81 -21.77 -0.65
CA ILE A 275 9.69 -20.91 -1.03
C ILE A 275 9.17 -20.09 0.15
N THR A 276 8.29 -19.15 -0.16
CA THR A 276 7.57 -18.33 0.82
C THR A 276 6.19 -17.97 0.30
N HIS A 277 5.31 -17.54 1.19
CA HIS A 277 4.03 -16.97 0.84
C HIS A 277 3.73 -15.76 1.73
N GLU A 278 2.85 -14.89 1.26
CA GLU A 278 2.23 -13.81 2.03
C GLU A 278 0.80 -13.70 1.52
N PHE A 279 -0.20 -13.81 2.41
CA PHE A 279 -1.60 -13.83 1.99
C PHE A 279 -1.99 -12.51 1.33
N ASP A 280 -2.43 -12.55 0.07
CA ASP A 280 -2.93 -11.37 -0.63
C ASP A 280 -4.41 -11.20 -0.26
N LEU A 281 -4.71 -10.25 0.62
CA LEU A 281 -6.08 -9.94 1.08
C LEU A 281 -6.97 -9.43 -0.05
N ASP A 282 -6.41 -8.69 -1.00
CA ASP A 282 -7.15 -8.06 -2.08
C ASP A 282 -7.55 -9.09 -3.13
N ALA A 283 -6.65 -10.03 -3.44
CA ALA A 283 -6.96 -11.18 -4.30
C ALA A 283 -7.62 -12.34 -3.54
N PHE A 284 -7.58 -12.32 -2.20
CA PHE A 284 -7.99 -13.39 -1.30
C PHE A 284 -7.38 -14.75 -1.69
N CYS A 285 -6.05 -14.78 -1.79
CA CYS A 285 -5.30 -15.96 -2.24
C CYS A 285 -3.93 -16.09 -1.54
N LEU A 286 -3.36 -17.30 -1.59
CA LEU A 286 -1.99 -17.58 -1.19
C LEU A 286 -1.08 -17.68 -2.43
N PRO A 287 -0.24 -16.66 -2.71
CA PRO A 287 0.84 -16.75 -3.68
C PRO A 287 2.05 -17.46 -3.09
N PHE A 288 2.59 -18.44 -3.81
CA PHE A 288 3.83 -19.14 -3.48
C PHE A 288 4.96 -18.68 -4.39
N VAL A 289 6.01 -18.12 -3.80
CA VAL A 289 7.13 -17.47 -4.50
C VAL A 289 8.44 -18.16 -4.13
N ALA A 290 9.33 -18.35 -5.10
CA ALA A 290 10.65 -18.91 -4.87
C ALA A 290 11.55 -17.93 -4.09
N LYS A 291 12.22 -18.40 -3.02
CA LYS A 291 13.18 -17.59 -2.24
C LYS A 291 14.58 -17.57 -2.84
N ARG A 292 14.90 -18.57 -3.65
CA ARG A 292 16.17 -18.75 -4.37
C ARG A 292 15.90 -19.43 -5.70
N ASP A 293 16.94 -19.60 -6.51
CA ASP A 293 16.84 -20.44 -7.69
C ASP A 293 16.56 -21.90 -7.26
N ILE A 294 15.61 -22.54 -7.93
CA ILE A 294 15.17 -23.92 -7.67
C ILE A 294 15.34 -24.72 -8.97
N PRO A 295 16.26 -25.69 -9.03
CA PRO A 295 16.43 -26.55 -10.20
C PRO A 295 15.23 -27.46 -10.44
N SER A 296 15.02 -27.84 -11.70
CA SER A 296 14.06 -28.89 -12.07
C SER A 296 14.25 -30.17 -11.25
N GLY A 297 13.15 -30.74 -10.78
CA GLY A 297 13.10 -31.95 -9.95
C GLY A 297 13.30 -31.72 -8.45
N GLU A 298 13.72 -30.53 -8.01
CA GLU A 298 13.85 -30.21 -6.58
C GLU A 298 12.46 -30.08 -5.93
N GLN A 299 12.33 -30.53 -4.68
CA GLN A 299 11.09 -30.41 -3.92
C GLN A 299 10.90 -28.99 -3.39
N LEU A 300 9.70 -28.42 -3.56
CA LEU A 300 9.31 -27.17 -2.92
C LEU A 300 9.03 -27.42 -1.44
N SER A 301 9.49 -26.52 -0.58
CA SER A 301 9.38 -26.68 0.88
C SER A 301 9.20 -25.37 1.63
N TYR A 302 8.36 -25.44 2.66
CA TYR A 302 8.06 -24.35 3.59
C TYR A 302 8.40 -24.77 5.03
N SER A 303 8.55 -23.84 5.97
CA SER A 303 8.79 -24.20 7.39
C SER A 303 7.47 -24.25 8.16
N TYR A 304 7.23 -25.32 8.91
CA TYR A 304 6.01 -25.52 9.72
C TYR A 304 6.26 -25.20 11.19
N CYS A 305 7.52 -24.89 11.52
CA CYS A 305 7.98 -24.59 12.86
C CYS A 305 8.79 -23.29 12.83
N TYR A 306 9.01 -22.72 14.00
CA TYR A 306 9.97 -21.64 14.17
C TYR A 306 11.38 -22.14 13.85
N MET A 307 12.16 -21.33 13.12
CA MET A 307 13.49 -21.72 12.63
C MET A 307 14.62 -21.32 13.58
N ASP A 308 14.31 -20.43 14.53
CA ASP A 308 15.16 -19.76 15.52
C ASP A 308 15.25 -20.52 16.86
N GLN A 309 15.10 -21.84 16.81
CA GLN A 309 15.15 -22.73 17.97
C GLN A 309 16.01 -23.96 17.70
N SER A 310 16.32 -24.73 18.74
CA SER A 310 17.18 -25.91 18.65
C SER A 310 16.58 -27.01 17.75
N ALA A 311 17.41 -27.92 17.25
CA ALA A 311 16.91 -29.05 16.47
C ALA A 311 15.89 -29.90 17.26
N ALA A 312 16.11 -30.08 18.57
CA ALA A 312 15.18 -30.80 19.44
C ALA A 312 13.82 -30.08 19.53
N ASP A 313 13.82 -28.76 19.72
CA ASP A 313 12.59 -27.97 19.81
C ASP A 313 11.83 -27.96 18.48
N ARG A 314 12.55 -27.85 17.35
CA ARG A 314 11.94 -27.99 16.02
C ARG A 314 11.28 -29.36 15.84
N GLN A 315 11.92 -30.44 16.26
CA GLN A 315 11.31 -31.78 16.19
C GLN A 315 10.07 -31.88 17.10
N ALA A 316 10.12 -31.30 18.30
CA ALA A 316 8.99 -31.29 19.22
C ALA A 316 7.79 -30.51 18.66
N GLU A 317 8.03 -29.35 18.03
CA GLU A 317 6.99 -28.56 17.37
C GLU A 317 6.40 -29.26 16.14
N LEU A 318 7.20 -30.06 15.43
CA LEU A 318 6.78 -30.84 14.26
C LEU A 318 6.08 -32.16 14.62
N ALA A 319 6.20 -32.65 15.85
CA ALA A 319 5.63 -33.93 16.28
C ALA A 319 4.12 -34.10 15.97
N PRO A 320 3.25 -33.06 16.07
CA PRO A 320 1.84 -33.16 15.70
C PRO A 320 1.60 -33.49 14.22
N TYR A 321 2.56 -33.26 13.34
CA TYR A 321 2.47 -33.60 11.90
C TYR A 321 2.84 -35.05 11.60
N GLY A 322 3.15 -35.88 12.61
CA GLY A 322 3.34 -37.33 12.42
C GLY A 322 4.59 -37.73 11.64
N PHE A 323 5.59 -36.85 11.52
CA PHE A 323 6.89 -37.15 10.90
C PHE A 323 8.06 -36.62 11.74
N SER A 324 9.27 -37.12 11.49
CA SER A 324 10.52 -36.55 12.03
C SER A 324 11.30 -35.87 10.92
N CYS A 325 11.70 -34.61 11.14
CA CYS A 325 12.40 -33.82 10.14
C CYS A 325 13.81 -34.39 9.89
N THR A 326 14.12 -34.71 8.64
CA THR A 326 15.41 -35.25 8.22
C THR A 326 16.17 -34.29 7.30
N CYS A 327 15.81 -33.00 7.31
CA CYS A 327 16.54 -31.99 6.53
C CYS A 327 18.00 -31.87 7.05
N PRO A 328 18.94 -31.38 6.21
CA PRO A 328 20.35 -31.27 6.60
C PRO A 328 20.57 -30.48 7.90
N SER A 329 19.77 -29.45 8.17
CA SER A 329 19.89 -28.64 9.39
C SER A 329 19.40 -29.34 10.67
N CYS A 330 18.64 -30.44 10.54
CA CYS A 330 18.26 -31.28 11.68
C CYS A 330 19.20 -32.47 11.84
N VAL A 331 19.57 -33.12 10.74
CA VAL A 331 20.45 -34.31 10.77
C VAL A 331 21.88 -33.95 11.16
N ASN A 332 22.37 -32.80 10.71
CA ASN A 332 23.73 -32.33 10.99
C ASN A 332 23.79 -31.33 12.14
N ALA A 333 22.73 -31.24 12.96
CA ALA A 333 22.67 -30.27 14.05
C ALA A 333 23.79 -30.53 15.07
N THR A 334 24.48 -29.45 15.46
CA THR A 334 25.49 -29.43 16.53
C THR A 334 25.08 -28.41 17.60
N PRO A 335 25.69 -28.45 18.80
CA PRO A 335 25.47 -27.42 19.82
C PRO A 335 25.74 -26.00 19.29
N GLU A 336 26.70 -25.84 18.38
CA GLU A 336 27.05 -24.56 17.76
C GLU A 336 26.00 -24.09 16.75
N SER A 337 25.45 -24.99 15.92
CA SER A 337 24.39 -24.63 14.97
C SER A 337 23.10 -24.27 15.70
N ASP A 338 22.76 -24.99 16.77
CA ASP A 338 21.59 -24.67 17.61
C ASP A 338 21.77 -23.34 18.32
N LYS A 339 22.96 -23.09 18.88
CA LYS A 339 23.29 -21.78 19.46
C LYS A 339 23.19 -20.65 18.43
N LEU A 340 23.64 -20.87 17.19
CA LEU A 340 23.51 -19.89 16.12
C LEU A 340 22.03 -19.57 15.85
N ARG A 341 21.16 -20.58 15.72
CA ARG A 341 19.72 -20.39 15.48
C ARG A 341 19.02 -19.58 16.57
N ILE A 342 19.42 -19.76 17.83
CA ILE A 342 18.85 -19.02 18.95
C ILE A 342 19.36 -17.56 18.99
N GLU A 343 20.61 -17.32 18.60
CA GLU A 343 21.27 -16.03 18.81
C GLU A 343 21.38 -15.14 17.57
N TYR A 344 21.16 -15.66 16.35
CA TYR A 344 21.53 -14.94 15.12
C TYR A 344 20.85 -13.58 14.96
N GLU A 345 19.56 -13.44 15.32
CA GLU A 345 18.87 -12.15 15.22
C GLU A 345 19.47 -11.11 16.17
N GLN A 346 19.84 -11.53 17.39
CA GLN A 346 20.53 -10.69 18.34
C GLN A 346 21.92 -10.30 17.84
N ARG A 347 22.66 -11.24 17.23
CA ARG A 347 23.97 -10.99 16.61
C ARG A 347 23.87 -9.97 15.47
N ILE A 348 22.85 -10.08 14.61
CA ILE A 348 22.56 -9.13 13.52
C ILE A 348 22.25 -7.75 14.11
N SER A 349 21.39 -7.68 15.12
CA SER A 349 20.99 -6.42 15.77
C SER A 349 22.17 -5.73 16.45
N ALA A 350 23.01 -6.48 17.16
CA ALA A 350 24.22 -5.97 17.78
C ALA A 350 25.23 -5.43 16.74
N ALA A 351 25.39 -6.15 15.63
CA ALA A 351 26.23 -5.71 14.52
C ALA A 351 25.70 -4.42 13.88
N ALA A 352 24.41 -4.35 13.58
CA ALA A 352 23.78 -3.15 13.03
C ALA A 352 23.97 -1.93 13.96
N ALA A 353 23.81 -2.12 15.27
CA ALA A 353 24.06 -1.07 16.26
C ALA A 353 25.54 -0.63 16.30
N SER A 354 26.49 -1.57 16.19
CA SER A 354 27.92 -1.28 16.10
C SER A 354 28.28 -0.46 14.85
N VAL A 355 27.70 -0.84 13.70
CA VAL A 355 27.84 -0.11 12.44
C VAL A 355 27.27 1.30 12.59
N ALA A 356 26.06 1.45 13.15
CA ALA A 356 25.44 2.76 13.35
C ALA A 356 26.30 3.69 14.21
N ARG A 357 26.83 3.20 15.34
CA ARG A 357 27.73 3.95 16.25
C ARG A 357 29.11 4.26 15.68
N GLY A 358 29.48 3.70 14.53
CA GLY A 358 30.79 3.94 13.90
C GLY A 358 31.96 3.24 14.58
N VAL A 359 31.70 2.21 15.40
CA VAL A 359 32.73 1.43 16.11
C VAL A 359 33.14 0.18 15.31
N ALA A 360 32.36 -0.19 14.30
CA ALA A 360 32.64 -1.32 13.42
C ALA A 360 33.84 -1.06 12.49
N ASN A 361 34.63 -2.10 12.23
CA ASN A 361 35.87 -2.03 11.45
C ASN A 361 36.01 -3.25 10.51
N LYS A 362 37.20 -3.46 9.92
CA LYS A 362 37.48 -4.59 9.02
C LYS A 362 37.31 -5.97 9.68
N SER A 363 37.59 -6.12 10.97
CA SER A 363 37.34 -7.40 11.67
C SER A 363 35.84 -7.63 11.85
N THR A 364 35.07 -6.57 12.14
CA THR A 364 33.60 -6.64 12.15
C THR A 364 33.05 -7.09 10.80
N PHE A 365 33.60 -6.57 9.69
CA PHE A 365 33.22 -7.01 8.36
C PHE A 365 33.49 -8.51 8.16
N ALA A 366 34.69 -8.99 8.51
CA ALA A 366 35.01 -10.41 8.43
C ALA A 366 34.05 -11.29 9.25
N SER A 367 33.72 -10.88 10.48
CA SER A 367 32.74 -11.58 11.31
C SER A 367 31.33 -11.59 10.72
N LEU A 368 30.91 -10.52 10.04
CA LEU A 368 29.59 -10.49 9.39
C LEU A 368 29.52 -11.32 8.11
N ILE A 369 30.63 -11.42 7.37
CA ILE A 369 30.72 -12.34 6.23
C ILE A 369 30.67 -13.80 6.71
N ASP A 370 31.36 -14.10 7.80
CA ASP A 370 31.30 -15.42 8.42
C ASP A 370 29.88 -15.75 8.91
N LEU A 371 29.22 -14.80 9.61
CA LEU A 371 27.82 -14.94 10.01
C LEU A 371 26.91 -15.17 8.79
N LYS A 372 27.05 -14.38 7.72
CA LYS A 372 26.28 -14.57 6.47
C LYS A 372 26.44 -15.99 5.93
N LYS A 373 27.67 -16.50 5.89
CA LYS A 373 27.96 -17.86 5.43
C LYS A 373 27.26 -18.89 6.31
N GLN A 374 27.38 -18.76 7.63
CA GLN A 374 26.72 -19.66 8.58
C GLN A 374 25.18 -19.65 8.42
N LEU A 375 24.57 -18.47 8.20
CA LEU A 375 23.12 -18.38 7.97
C LEU A 375 22.68 -19.11 6.70
N VAL A 376 23.40 -18.96 5.59
CA VAL A 376 23.12 -19.68 4.33
C VAL A 376 23.34 -21.19 4.52
N GLU A 377 24.41 -21.57 5.21
CA GLU A 377 24.73 -22.96 5.55
C GLU A 377 23.68 -23.59 6.47
N GLU A 378 22.97 -22.81 7.27
CA GLU A 378 21.85 -23.28 8.10
C GLU A 378 20.48 -23.11 7.43
N GLY A 379 20.38 -22.43 6.29
CA GLY A 379 19.09 -22.11 5.65
C GLY A 379 18.30 -20.99 6.35
N LEU A 380 18.97 -20.20 7.19
CA LEU A 380 18.43 -19.00 7.85
C LEU A 380 18.43 -17.76 6.94
N ASP A 381 19.01 -17.88 5.75
CA ASP A 381 18.86 -16.89 4.68
C ASP A 381 17.41 -16.75 4.16
N ALA A 382 16.56 -17.74 4.49
CA ALA A 382 15.14 -17.69 4.26
C ALA A 382 14.34 -16.86 5.28
N THR A 383 14.95 -16.35 6.36
CA THR A 383 14.24 -15.56 7.38
C THR A 383 14.26 -14.06 7.07
N GLU A 384 13.35 -13.30 7.69
CA GLU A 384 13.30 -11.83 7.53
C GLU A 384 14.51 -11.10 8.14
N ALA A 385 15.31 -11.79 8.94
CA ALA A 385 16.52 -11.21 9.52
C ALA A 385 17.68 -11.14 8.50
N TYR A 386 17.70 -12.00 7.47
CA TYR A 386 18.79 -12.03 6.51
C TYR A 386 18.93 -10.73 5.68
N PRO A 387 17.85 -10.11 5.16
CA PRO A 387 17.94 -8.76 4.58
C PRO A 387 18.53 -7.72 5.54
N LYS A 388 18.24 -7.81 6.85
CA LYS A 388 18.79 -6.89 7.88
C LYS A 388 20.30 -7.07 8.01
N LEU A 389 20.80 -8.32 7.92
CA LEU A 389 22.24 -8.61 7.88
C LEU A 389 22.90 -8.00 6.63
N LEU A 390 22.34 -8.23 5.43
CA LEU A 390 22.88 -7.67 4.18
C LEU A 390 22.97 -6.14 4.23
N LYS A 391 21.95 -5.49 4.80
CA LYS A 391 21.93 -4.04 5.03
C LYS A 391 23.04 -3.59 5.98
N ALA A 392 23.27 -4.32 7.07
CA ALA A 392 24.36 -4.01 8.01
C ALA A 392 25.74 -4.16 7.34
N ILE A 393 25.94 -5.21 6.54
CA ILE A 393 27.17 -5.44 5.77
C ILE A 393 27.38 -4.30 4.77
N SER A 394 26.37 -3.96 3.97
CA SER A 394 26.44 -2.87 2.99
C SER A 394 26.78 -1.53 3.65
N ALA A 395 26.11 -1.18 4.75
CA ALA A 395 26.37 0.07 5.46
C ALA A 395 27.80 0.12 6.02
N LEU A 396 28.35 -1.02 6.47
CA LEU A 396 29.74 -1.11 6.90
C LEU A 396 30.72 -0.93 5.72
N CYS A 397 30.45 -1.56 4.57
CA CYS A 397 31.27 -1.38 3.37
C CYS A 397 31.36 0.09 2.95
N GLY A 398 30.23 0.81 2.97
CA GLY A 398 30.20 2.25 2.67
C GLY A 398 31.07 3.06 3.63
N LYS A 399 31.04 2.75 4.94
CA LYS A 399 31.91 3.38 5.95
C LYS A 399 33.40 3.04 5.78
N LEU A 400 33.71 1.85 5.26
CA LEU A 400 35.08 1.38 5.03
C LEU A 400 35.63 1.76 3.65
N GLY A 401 34.85 2.44 2.80
CA GLY A 401 35.25 2.82 1.44
C GLY A 401 35.30 1.64 0.45
N MET A 402 34.58 0.55 0.73
CA MET A 402 34.54 -0.68 -0.07
C MET A 402 33.36 -0.67 -1.06
N ALA A 403 33.45 0.18 -2.09
CA ALA A 403 32.31 0.47 -2.98
C ALA A 403 31.82 -0.74 -3.81
N ALA A 404 32.72 -1.64 -4.20
CA ALA A 404 32.36 -2.83 -4.98
C ALA A 404 31.52 -3.82 -4.15
N GLU A 405 31.96 -4.08 -2.91
CA GLU A 405 31.26 -4.94 -1.95
C GLU A 405 29.95 -4.31 -1.49
N GLU A 406 29.91 -3.01 -1.24
CA GLU A 406 28.69 -2.29 -0.93
C GLU A 406 27.63 -2.50 -2.03
N SER A 407 28.01 -2.28 -3.29
CA SER A 407 27.11 -2.48 -4.44
C SER A 407 26.64 -3.94 -4.56
N LYS A 408 27.54 -4.90 -4.33
CA LYS A 408 27.22 -6.33 -4.34
C LYS A 408 26.13 -6.68 -3.33
N TYR A 409 26.29 -6.32 -2.05
CA TYR A 409 25.33 -6.68 -1.00
C TYR A 409 24.04 -5.86 -1.07
N LEU A 410 24.10 -4.62 -1.56
CA LEU A 410 22.89 -3.89 -1.94
C LEU A 410 22.12 -4.62 -3.03
N LYS A 411 22.79 -5.12 -4.08
CA LYS A 411 22.13 -5.87 -5.16
C LYS A 411 21.50 -7.17 -4.65
N GLU A 412 22.22 -7.92 -3.80
CA GLU A 412 21.70 -9.15 -3.17
C GLU A 412 20.44 -8.85 -2.34
N MET A 413 20.48 -7.82 -1.48
CA MET A 413 19.33 -7.39 -0.69
C MET A 413 18.16 -6.90 -1.56
N LYS A 414 18.46 -6.16 -2.64
CA LYS A 414 17.49 -5.64 -3.61
C LYS A 414 16.74 -6.75 -4.34
N ASN A 415 17.44 -7.82 -4.72
CA ASN A 415 16.82 -8.99 -5.34
C ASN A 415 15.88 -9.73 -4.37
N MET A 416 16.07 -9.57 -3.06
CA MET A 416 15.26 -10.23 -2.02
C MET A 416 14.09 -9.39 -1.47
N THR A 417 14.08 -8.06 -1.66
CA THR A 417 13.09 -7.16 -1.04
C THR A 417 12.34 -6.33 -2.10
N ALA A 418 11.48 -6.98 -2.89
CA ALA A 418 10.76 -6.33 -3.99
C ALA A 418 9.90 -5.13 -3.54
N LYS A 419 9.19 -5.24 -2.39
CA LYS A 419 8.31 -4.17 -1.88
C LYS A 419 9.09 -2.97 -1.34
N LEU A 420 10.05 -3.17 -0.43
CA LEU A 420 10.82 -2.06 0.15
C LEU A 420 11.68 -1.34 -0.90
N LEU A 421 12.27 -2.09 -1.83
CA LEU A 421 13.03 -1.50 -2.94
C LEU A 421 12.14 -0.65 -3.84
N HIS A 422 10.93 -1.12 -4.14
CA HIS A 422 9.97 -0.36 -4.94
C HIS A 422 9.64 0.97 -4.27
N VAL A 423 9.25 0.96 -2.99
CA VAL A 423 8.92 2.17 -2.23
C VAL A 423 10.11 3.14 -2.18
N LEU A 424 11.32 2.65 -1.87
CA LEU A 424 12.53 3.49 -1.83
C LEU A 424 12.91 4.06 -3.21
N TRP A 425 12.68 3.31 -4.29
CA TRP A 425 12.93 3.77 -5.65
C TRP A 425 11.94 4.85 -6.07
N VAL A 426 10.65 4.66 -5.76
CA VAL A 426 9.59 5.66 -6.03
C VAL A 426 9.85 6.95 -5.25
N MET A 427 10.18 6.86 -3.96
CA MET A 427 10.54 8.03 -3.16
C MET A 427 11.69 8.82 -3.80
N ARG A 428 12.75 8.13 -4.25
CA ARG A 428 13.88 8.78 -4.94
C ARG A 428 13.47 9.42 -6.27
N LEU A 429 12.58 8.78 -7.02
CA LEU A 429 12.06 9.33 -8.28
C LEU A 429 11.28 10.64 -8.02
N VAL A 430 10.42 10.66 -7.01
CA VAL A 430 9.69 11.87 -6.58
C VAL A 430 10.67 12.97 -6.18
N THR A 431 11.68 12.65 -5.35
CA THR A 431 12.72 13.62 -4.97
C THR A 431 13.43 14.22 -6.18
N CYS A 432 13.79 13.40 -7.19
CA CYS A 432 14.45 13.90 -8.40
C CYS A 432 13.56 14.86 -9.20
N LEU A 433 12.25 14.59 -9.29
CA LEU A 433 11.29 15.46 -9.97
C LEU A 433 11.06 16.76 -9.20
N ASP A 434 11.01 16.73 -7.86
CA ASP A 434 10.90 17.93 -7.02
C ASP A 434 12.12 18.85 -7.18
N VAL A 435 13.32 18.26 -7.27
CA VAL A 435 14.57 18.99 -7.53
C VAL A 435 14.59 19.56 -8.95
N ALA A 436 14.11 18.81 -9.95
CA ALA A 436 14.01 19.28 -11.32
C ALA A 436 13.01 20.46 -11.44
N ALA A 437 11.84 20.35 -10.82
CA ALA A 437 10.84 21.42 -10.76
C ALA A 437 11.42 22.68 -10.11
N SER A 438 12.08 22.52 -8.96
CA SER A 438 12.77 23.62 -8.27
C SER A 438 13.83 24.29 -9.15
N SER A 439 14.61 23.50 -9.89
CA SER A 439 15.66 24.01 -10.78
C SER A 439 15.08 24.80 -11.96
N ILE A 440 14.00 24.29 -12.57
CA ILE A 440 13.28 24.97 -13.66
C ILE A 440 12.69 26.29 -13.16
N PHE A 441 12.11 26.31 -11.95
CA PHE A 441 11.60 27.53 -11.34
C PHE A 441 12.69 28.58 -11.14
N ILE A 442 13.83 28.21 -10.54
CA ILE A 442 14.94 29.14 -10.30
C ILE A 442 15.47 29.69 -11.63
N TRP A 443 15.61 28.83 -12.63
CA TRP A 443 16.02 29.24 -13.97
C TRP A 443 15.06 30.27 -14.59
N ASP A 444 13.75 29.97 -14.57
CA ASP A 444 12.73 30.90 -15.04
C ASP A 444 12.75 32.22 -14.26
N TYR A 445 12.93 32.14 -12.94
CA TYR A 445 12.96 33.30 -12.07
C TYR A 445 14.01 34.32 -12.53
N PHE A 446 15.24 33.86 -12.74
CA PHE A 446 16.33 34.71 -13.21
C PHE A 446 16.12 35.20 -14.64
N MET A 447 15.57 34.35 -15.53
CA MET A 447 15.31 34.73 -16.91
C MET A 447 14.32 35.88 -17.05
N THR A 448 13.35 36.01 -16.14
CA THR A 448 12.34 37.08 -16.21
C THR A 448 12.50 38.14 -15.12
N LEU A 449 13.56 38.09 -14.31
CA LEU A 449 13.82 39.05 -13.23
C LEU A 449 13.99 40.48 -13.75
N GLY A 450 14.68 40.66 -14.88
CA GLY A 450 14.85 41.99 -15.49
C GLY A 450 13.50 42.65 -15.83
N MET A 451 12.59 41.89 -16.46
CA MET A 451 11.23 42.35 -16.74
C MET A 451 10.44 42.65 -15.46
N GLU A 452 10.64 41.87 -14.39
CA GLU A 452 9.97 42.10 -13.11
C GLU A 452 10.41 43.42 -12.47
N ILE A 453 11.72 43.69 -12.44
CA ILE A 453 12.29 44.92 -11.91
C ILE A 453 11.74 46.14 -12.68
N GLU A 454 11.79 46.07 -14.00
CA GLU A 454 11.37 47.17 -14.87
C GLU A 454 9.85 47.41 -14.84
N LEU A 455 9.05 46.34 -14.96
CA LEU A 455 7.60 46.44 -15.19
C LEU A 455 6.75 46.33 -13.92
N VAL A 456 7.29 45.75 -12.84
CA VAL A 456 6.53 45.48 -11.60
C VAL A 456 7.05 46.29 -10.43
N TRP A 457 8.36 46.31 -10.18
CA TRP A 457 8.90 46.97 -8.98
C TRP A 457 8.68 48.48 -9.01
N SER A 458 8.96 49.11 -10.15
CA SER A 458 8.74 50.54 -10.42
C SER A 458 7.26 50.95 -10.43
N SER A 459 6.35 49.99 -10.65
CA SER A 459 4.91 50.25 -10.79
C SER A 459 4.21 50.54 -9.46
N ARG A 460 3.12 51.31 -9.50
CA ARG A 460 2.29 51.62 -8.33
C ARG A 460 1.72 50.36 -7.69
N TRP A 461 1.52 50.39 -6.38
CA TRP A 461 0.87 49.30 -5.64
C TRP A 461 -0.58 49.14 -6.09
N THR A 462 -0.90 47.93 -6.54
CA THR A 462 -2.24 47.53 -6.99
C THR A 462 -2.52 46.12 -6.47
N PHE A 463 -3.81 45.74 -6.39
CA PHE A 463 -4.21 44.39 -6.02
C PHE A 463 -3.47 43.32 -6.86
N MET A 464 -3.40 43.52 -8.18
CA MET A 464 -2.71 42.60 -9.08
C MET A 464 -1.19 42.53 -8.85
N LYS A 465 -0.55 43.62 -8.41
CA LYS A 465 0.88 43.59 -8.01
C LYS A 465 1.08 42.73 -6.77
N VAL A 466 0.20 42.84 -5.77
CA VAL A 466 0.26 42.02 -4.54
C VAL A 466 0.07 40.54 -4.87
N VAL A 467 -0.97 40.20 -5.63
CA VAL A 467 -1.23 38.81 -6.06
C VAL A 467 -0.05 38.24 -6.84
N PHE A 468 0.50 39.01 -7.79
CA PHE A 468 1.67 38.61 -8.56
C PHE A 468 2.87 38.31 -7.67
N LEU A 469 3.21 39.20 -6.73
CA LEU A 469 4.36 39.00 -5.84
C LEU A 469 4.15 37.78 -4.94
N ILE A 470 2.96 37.60 -4.37
CA ILE A 470 2.67 36.43 -3.52
C ILE A 470 2.88 35.13 -4.32
N GLN A 471 2.19 34.95 -5.44
CA GLN A 471 2.29 33.70 -6.20
C GLN A 471 3.69 33.47 -6.79
N ARG A 472 4.42 34.54 -7.12
CA ARG A 472 5.77 34.50 -7.72
C ARG A 472 6.81 34.02 -6.73
N TYR A 473 6.75 34.47 -5.48
CA TYR A 473 7.77 34.15 -4.48
C TYR A 473 7.41 32.91 -3.65
N LEU A 474 6.15 32.48 -3.63
CA LEU A 474 5.72 31.29 -2.88
C LEU A 474 6.51 30.01 -3.22
N PRO A 475 6.89 29.70 -4.49
CA PRO A 475 7.68 28.50 -4.79
C PRO A 475 9.04 28.41 -4.10
N PHE A 476 9.65 29.55 -3.74
CA PHE A 476 10.85 29.54 -2.89
C PHE A 476 10.57 29.02 -1.47
N PHE A 477 9.37 29.27 -0.96
CA PHE A 477 8.94 28.83 0.36
C PHE A 477 8.32 27.43 0.33
N ASP A 478 7.29 27.21 -0.49
CA ASP A 478 6.52 25.97 -0.51
C ASP A 478 7.33 24.79 -1.09
N THR A 479 7.94 24.97 -2.26
CA THR A 479 8.59 23.89 -3.00
C THR A 479 10.05 23.75 -2.61
N ILE A 480 10.83 24.84 -2.73
CA ILE A 480 12.27 24.80 -2.42
C ILE A 480 12.52 24.72 -0.91
N GLY A 481 11.75 25.48 -0.12
CA GLY A 481 11.88 25.50 1.33
C GLY A 481 11.31 24.24 1.96
N LEU A 482 10.00 24.04 1.87
CA LEU A 482 9.29 23.01 2.63
C LEU A 482 9.33 21.62 1.98
N VAL A 483 9.02 21.52 0.68
CA VAL A 483 9.00 20.21 -0.01
C VAL A 483 10.38 19.56 -0.02
N LEU A 484 11.41 20.27 -0.46
CA LEU A 484 12.77 19.71 -0.42
C LEU A 484 13.26 19.42 1.00
N SER A 485 12.81 20.17 2.02
CA SER A 485 13.16 19.87 3.41
C SER A 485 12.66 18.50 3.85
N HIS A 486 11.39 18.16 3.55
CA HIS A 486 10.86 16.85 3.90
C HIS A 486 11.28 15.72 2.95
N GLN A 487 12.08 16.02 1.91
CA GLN A 487 12.69 15.05 0.99
C GLN A 487 14.18 14.81 1.29
N LEU A 488 14.91 15.85 1.73
CA LEU A 488 16.38 15.84 1.79
C LEU A 488 16.96 15.94 3.21
N LEU A 489 16.19 16.40 4.20
CA LEU A 489 16.70 16.51 5.58
C LEU A 489 16.79 15.14 6.26
N HIS A 490 17.82 14.96 7.07
CA HIS A 490 18.03 13.77 7.88
C HIS A 490 17.49 13.94 9.29
N GLY A 491 17.16 12.82 9.94
CA GLY A 491 16.81 12.79 11.37
C GLY A 491 15.45 13.42 11.70
N LEU A 492 14.53 13.48 10.74
CA LEU A 492 13.17 13.98 10.95
C LEU A 492 12.34 12.97 11.75
N SER A 493 11.60 13.45 12.76
CA SER A 493 10.61 12.63 13.46
C SER A 493 9.30 12.54 12.65
N PRO A 494 8.46 11.51 12.88
CA PRO A 494 7.15 11.40 12.25
C PRO A 494 6.28 12.66 12.45
N ASP A 495 6.31 13.27 13.63
CA ASP A 495 5.56 14.50 13.93
C ASP A 495 6.06 15.71 13.15
N THR A 496 7.39 15.88 13.05
CA THR A 496 7.98 16.94 12.23
C THR A 496 7.61 16.75 10.76
N CYS A 497 7.66 15.51 10.27
CA CYS A 497 7.22 15.17 8.92
C CYS A 497 5.74 15.49 8.68
N GLN A 498 4.86 15.12 9.61
CA GLN A 498 3.43 15.43 9.52
C GLN A 498 3.17 16.93 9.43
N ASN A 499 3.91 17.73 10.21
CA ASN A 499 3.80 19.18 10.17
C ASN A 499 4.37 19.77 8.88
N LEU A 500 5.51 19.28 8.38
CA LEU A 500 6.07 19.72 7.10
C LEU A 500 5.12 19.44 5.92
N TYR A 501 4.49 18.26 5.87
CA TYR A 501 3.48 17.93 4.87
C TYR A 501 2.25 18.85 4.97
N ARG A 502 1.79 19.17 6.19
CA ARG A 502 0.65 20.07 6.38
C ARG A 502 0.96 21.49 5.90
N VAL A 503 2.09 22.05 6.30
CA VAL A 503 2.46 23.44 5.95
C VAL A 503 2.77 23.54 4.46
N SER A 504 3.49 22.58 3.88
CA SER A 504 3.77 22.55 2.44
C SER A 504 2.50 22.46 1.62
N ALA A 505 1.59 21.53 1.93
CA ALA A 505 0.34 21.37 1.20
C ALA A 505 -0.54 22.62 1.24
N VAL A 506 -0.69 23.27 2.41
CA VAL A 506 -1.45 24.52 2.51
C VAL A 506 -0.80 25.64 1.69
N ALA A 507 0.53 25.76 1.73
CA ALA A 507 1.24 26.75 0.95
C ALA A 507 1.12 26.50 -0.57
N ILE A 508 1.19 25.25 -1.01
CA ILE A 508 0.98 24.83 -2.40
C ILE A 508 -0.43 25.24 -2.88
N VAL A 509 -1.47 24.95 -2.09
CA VAL A 509 -2.86 25.33 -2.44
C VAL A 509 -3.02 26.84 -2.55
N LEU A 510 -2.45 27.60 -1.61
CA LEU A 510 -2.44 29.06 -1.70
C LEU A 510 -1.72 29.54 -2.97
N GLY A 511 -0.62 28.88 -3.33
CA GLY A 511 0.12 29.16 -4.55
C GLY A 511 -0.71 28.95 -5.82
N PHE A 512 -1.44 27.84 -5.92
CA PHE A 512 -2.39 27.61 -7.01
C PHE A 512 -3.51 28.65 -7.01
N PHE A 513 -4.12 28.92 -5.86
CA PHE A 513 -5.18 29.92 -5.69
C PHE A 513 -4.77 31.29 -6.25
N PHE A 514 -3.60 31.81 -5.88
CA PHE A 514 -3.14 33.12 -6.37
C PHE A 514 -2.74 33.10 -7.85
N SER A 515 -2.18 31.98 -8.35
CA SER A 515 -1.88 31.82 -9.78
C SER A 515 -3.16 31.84 -10.61
N GLU A 516 -4.19 31.14 -10.15
CA GLU A 516 -5.50 31.09 -10.81
C GLU A 516 -6.26 32.41 -10.75
N ILE A 517 -6.04 33.25 -9.74
CA ILE A 517 -6.59 34.62 -9.76
C ILE A 517 -6.08 35.38 -11.00
N ILE A 518 -4.78 35.31 -11.30
CA ILE A 518 -4.18 36.02 -12.44
C ILE A 518 -4.76 35.49 -13.75
N LEU A 519 -4.81 34.17 -13.89
CA LEU A 519 -5.32 33.49 -15.08
C LEU A 519 -6.83 33.72 -15.29
N THR A 520 -7.60 33.77 -14.21
CA THR A 520 -9.05 34.03 -14.21
C THR A 520 -9.36 35.48 -14.55
N VAL A 521 -8.65 36.44 -13.93
CA VAL A 521 -8.83 37.87 -14.24
C VAL A 521 -8.51 38.15 -15.71
N ARG A 522 -7.52 37.46 -16.28
CA ARG A 522 -7.22 37.54 -17.71
C ARG A 522 -8.38 37.03 -18.57
N ALA A 523 -8.88 35.83 -18.30
CA ALA A 523 -10.00 35.28 -19.06
C ALA A 523 -11.26 36.15 -18.95
N TRP A 524 -11.50 36.68 -17.75
CA TRP A 524 -12.56 37.66 -17.50
C TRP A 524 -12.40 38.93 -18.35
N ALA A 525 -11.20 39.50 -18.45
CA ALA A 525 -10.96 40.72 -19.23
C ALA A 525 -11.30 40.52 -20.72
N VAL A 526 -11.00 39.35 -21.28
CA VAL A 526 -11.36 38.98 -22.66
C VAL A 526 -12.88 38.89 -22.84
N LEU A 527 -13.59 38.26 -21.90
CA LEU A 527 -15.05 38.12 -21.96
C LEU A 527 -15.81 39.42 -21.72
N ASN A 528 -15.30 40.29 -20.84
CA ASN A 528 -15.92 41.57 -20.55
C ASN A 528 -15.82 42.52 -21.77
N ALA A 529 -14.76 42.42 -22.57
CA ALA A 529 -14.63 43.13 -23.84
C ALA A 529 -15.69 42.70 -24.88
N GLN A 530 -16.31 41.53 -24.74
CA GLN A 530 -17.40 41.03 -25.58
C GLN A 530 -18.81 41.29 -24.99
N SER A 531 -18.97 42.24 -24.06
CA SER A 531 -20.28 42.66 -23.52
C SER A 531 -21.05 41.60 -22.72
N LYS A 532 -20.36 40.76 -21.92
CA LYS A 532 -20.98 39.79 -20.98
C LYS A 532 -20.85 40.22 -19.48
N PRO A 533 -21.43 41.36 -19.04
CA PRO A 533 -21.14 41.96 -17.73
C PRO A 533 -21.69 41.19 -16.51
N TRP A 534 -22.62 40.25 -16.71
CA TRP A 534 -23.16 39.43 -15.61
C TRP A 534 -22.12 38.44 -15.06
N ILE A 535 -21.17 37.99 -15.88
CA ILE A 535 -20.09 37.07 -15.48
C ILE A 535 -19.24 37.69 -14.37
N SER A 536 -19.00 39.01 -14.44
CA SER A 536 -18.24 39.78 -13.43
C SER A 536 -18.81 39.70 -12.01
N LYS A 537 -20.13 39.49 -11.87
CA LYS A 537 -20.80 39.40 -10.57
C LYS A 537 -20.75 37.99 -9.97
N ILE A 538 -20.76 36.94 -10.81
CA ILE A 538 -20.85 35.54 -10.38
C ILE A 538 -19.47 34.91 -10.19
N LEU A 539 -18.52 35.28 -11.05
CA LEU A 539 -17.19 34.64 -11.12
C LEU A 539 -16.41 34.68 -9.79
N PRO A 540 -16.39 35.77 -9.00
CA PRO A 540 -15.67 35.78 -7.72
C PRO A 540 -16.27 34.83 -6.67
N PHE A 541 -17.61 34.75 -6.58
CA PHE A 541 -18.27 33.83 -5.64
C PHE A 541 -18.03 32.38 -6.03
N PHE A 542 -18.11 32.08 -7.33
CA PHE A 542 -17.82 30.76 -7.84
C PHE A 542 -16.35 30.38 -7.60
N PHE A 543 -15.40 31.30 -7.84
CA PHE A 543 -13.98 31.11 -7.56
C PHE A 543 -13.72 30.76 -6.10
N VAL A 544 -14.24 31.56 -5.16
CA VAL A 544 -14.03 31.34 -3.72
C VAL A 544 -14.66 30.02 -3.28
N GLY A 545 -15.87 29.71 -3.75
CA GLY A 545 -16.53 28.43 -3.47
C GLY A 545 -15.74 27.23 -3.99
N TRP A 546 -15.20 27.34 -5.21
CA TRP A 546 -14.41 26.30 -5.86
C TRP A 546 -13.12 25.98 -5.11
N TRP A 547 -12.37 27.02 -4.72
CA TRP A 547 -11.13 26.85 -3.95
C TRP A 547 -11.35 26.45 -2.49
N SER A 548 -12.50 26.81 -1.90
CA SER A 548 -12.89 26.32 -0.57
C SER A 548 -13.15 24.81 -0.58
N LEU A 549 -13.70 24.29 -1.68
CA LEU A 549 -13.89 22.86 -1.88
C LEU A 549 -12.55 22.12 -2.01
N ASP A 550 -11.58 22.69 -2.72
CA ASP A 550 -10.22 22.14 -2.83
C ASP A 550 -9.54 22.04 -1.45
N LEU A 551 -9.57 23.12 -0.67
CA LEU A 551 -9.02 23.15 0.70
C LEU A 551 -9.62 22.08 1.62
N TYR A 552 -10.92 21.79 1.47
CA TYR A 552 -11.58 20.71 2.21
C TYR A 552 -10.99 19.34 1.87
N PHE A 553 -10.80 19.03 0.58
CA PHE A 553 -10.25 17.74 0.16
C PHE A 553 -8.77 17.59 0.49
N VAL A 554 -7.98 18.66 0.39
CA VAL A 554 -6.59 18.66 0.86
C VAL A 554 -6.52 18.41 2.36
N SER A 555 -7.38 19.03 3.16
CA SER A 555 -7.47 18.76 4.60
C SER A 555 -7.84 17.30 4.89
N SER A 556 -8.76 16.72 4.11
CA SER A 556 -9.12 15.29 4.21
C SER A 556 -7.95 14.36 3.86
N PHE A 557 -7.20 14.67 2.80
CA PHE A 557 -6.01 13.92 2.40
C PHE A 557 -4.93 13.98 3.48
N LEU A 558 -4.60 15.17 3.99
CA LEU A 558 -3.59 15.37 5.04
C LEU A 558 -3.91 14.63 6.34
N LYS A 559 -5.19 14.41 6.66
CA LYS A 559 -5.62 13.61 7.83
C LYS A 559 -5.45 12.11 7.61
N SER A 560 -5.37 11.65 6.36
CA SER A 560 -5.22 10.24 6.02
C SER A 560 -3.77 9.78 5.86
N LEU A 561 -2.84 10.73 5.79
CA LEU A 561 -1.42 10.48 5.63
C LEU A 561 -0.89 9.67 6.81
N GLN A 562 -0.28 8.53 6.52
CA GLN A 562 0.40 7.68 7.48
C GLN A 562 1.91 7.85 7.31
N ILE A 563 2.58 8.28 8.37
CA ILE A 563 4.02 8.55 8.39
C ILE A 563 4.67 7.60 9.39
N GLY A 564 5.56 6.75 8.88
CA GLY A 564 6.32 5.80 9.67
C GLY A 564 7.66 6.36 10.15
N PRO A 565 8.33 5.66 11.10
CA PRO A 565 9.70 5.98 11.46
C PRO A 565 10.64 5.76 10.27
N PRO A 566 11.78 6.46 10.20
CA PRO A 566 12.74 6.31 9.12
C PRO A 566 13.20 4.84 9.01
N PRO A 567 13.20 4.23 7.81
CA PRO A 567 13.51 2.82 7.62
C PRO A 567 14.99 2.48 7.91
N PHE A 568 15.86 3.48 8.02
CA PHE A 568 17.24 3.34 8.47
C PHE A 568 17.81 4.66 9.01
N PRO A 569 18.87 4.62 9.85
CA PRO A 569 19.42 5.81 10.52
C PRO A 569 19.89 6.94 9.59
N SER A 570 20.28 6.61 8.35
CA SER A 570 20.74 7.58 7.34
C SER A 570 19.67 7.92 6.28
N PHE A 571 18.41 7.56 6.53
CA PHE A 571 17.31 7.93 5.62
C PHE A 571 17.19 9.46 5.55
N ALA A 572 17.01 9.97 4.34
CA ALA A 572 16.75 11.38 4.07
C ALA A 572 15.28 11.54 3.73
N GLY A 573 14.63 12.51 4.36
CA GLY A 573 13.23 12.83 4.14
C GLY A 573 12.26 12.10 5.05
N CYS A 574 10.99 12.14 4.67
CA CYS A 574 9.86 11.60 5.42
C CYS A 574 9.37 10.28 4.84
N PHE A 575 9.18 9.28 5.70
CA PHE A 575 8.79 7.94 5.27
C PHE A 575 7.25 7.78 5.30
N VAL A 576 6.62 8.03 4.15
CA VAL A 576 5.18 7.85 3.98
C VAL A 576 4.86 6.38 3.75
N THR A 577 3.99 5.81 4.57
CA THR A 577 3.58 4.39 4.51
C THR A 577 2.21 4.18 3.89
N GLY A 578 1.42 5.25 3.70
CA GLY A 578 0.13 5.19 3.04
C GLY A 578 -0.64 6.51 3.10
N ALA A 579 -1.64 6.67 2.23
CA ALA A 579 -2.59 7.77 2.21
C ALA A 579 -3.88 7.35 1.47
N ASN A 580 -4.98 8.09 1.63
CA ASN A 580 -6.21 7.85 0.86
C ASN A 580 -6.14 8.45 -0.57
N GLU A 581 -7.05 8.03 -1.45
CA GLU A 581 -7.17 8.56 -2.82
C GLU A 581 -7.84 9.95 -2.91
N SER A 582 -8.02 10.68 -1.80
CA SER A 582 -8.74 11.97 -1.84
C SER A 582 -8.03 13.02 -2.70
N LEU A 583 -6.72 12.87 -2.94
CA LEU A 583 -5.95 13.73 -3.83
C LEU A 583 -6.49 13.78 -5.27
N ILE A 584 -7.16 12.71 -5.73
CA ILE A 584 -7.83 12.68 -7.05
C ILE A 584 -8.87 13.79 -7.16
N LEU A 585 -9.59 14.07 -6.06
CA LEU A 585 -10.62 15.09 -6.05
C LEU A 585 -10.02 16.48 -6.18
N CYS A 586 -8.87 16.73 -5.55
CA CYS A 586 -8.12 17.99 -5.71
C CYS A 586 -7.71 18.21 -7.17
N TRP A 587 -7.06 17.23 -7.79
CA TRP A 587 -6.67 17.33 -9.21
C TRP A 587 -7.86 17.45 -10.16
N THR A 588 -8.99 16.80 -9.83
CA THR A 588 -10.23 16.93 -10.61
C THR A 588 -10.80 18.35 -10.51
N ILE A 589 -10.72 18.97 -9.34
CA ILE A 589 -11.18 20.35 -9.11
C ILE A 589 -10.31 21.33 -9.90
N VAL A 590 -8.99 21.17 -9.87
CA VAL A 590 -8.04 21.97 -10.67
C VAL A 590 -8.29 21.77 -12.16
N LEU A 591 -8.39 20.51 -12.63
CA LEU A 591 -8.65 20.20 -14.04
C LEU A 591 -9.93 20.85 -14.57
N ILE A 592 -11.03 20.75 -13.82
CA ILE A 592 -12.30 21.36 -14.22
C ILE A 592 -12.15 22.88 -14.30
N TRP A 593 -11.44 23.49 -13.35
CA TRP A 593 -11.17 24.92 -13.39
C TRP A 593 -10.34 25.32 -14.62
N ASP A 594 -9.22 24.63 -14.86
CA ASP A 594 -8.37 24.85 -16.03
C ASP A 594 -9.15 24.72 -17.34
N ALA A 595 -10.01 23.71 -17.44
CA ALA A 595 -10.86 23.50 -18.60
C ALA A 595 -11.87 24.64 -18.80
N LEU A 596 -12.47 25.15 -17.72
CA LEU A 596 -13.38 26.29 -17.77
C LEU A 596 -12.65 27.55 -18.22
N VAL A 597 -11.47 27.84 -17.67
CA VAL A 597 -10.68 29.03 -18.06
C VAL A 597 -10.13 28.90 -19.47
N LEU A 598 -9.69 27.71 -19.89
CA LEU A 598 -9.31 27.42 -21.26
C LEU A 598 -10.48 27.67 -22.22
N LEU A 599 -11.69 27.19 -21.90
CA LEU A 599 -12.88 27.42 -22.72
C LEU A 599 -13.23 28.91 -22.81
N MET A 600 -13.12 29.64 -21.69
CA MET A 600 -13.31 31.10 -21.65
C MET A 600 -12.33 31.85 -22.55
N MET A 601 -11.14 31.30 -22.81
CA MET A 601 -10.14 31.89 -23.71
C MET A 601 -10.30 31.44 -25.17
N VAL A 602 -10.61 30.17 -25.41
CA VAL A 602 -10.72 29.58 -26.76
C VAL A 602 -11.94 30.09 -27.51
N VAL A 603 -13.11 30.18 -26.86
CA VAL A 603 -14.35 30.57 -27.55
C VAL A 603 -14.26 31.99 -28.14
N PRO A 604 -13.89 33.03 -27.36
CA PRO A 604 -13.68 34.38 -27.92
C PRO A 604 -12.56 34.42 -28.95
N GLY A 605 -11.51 33.62 -28.79
CA GLY A 605 -10.39 33.56 -29.74
C GLY A 605 -10.79 33.03 -31.11
N LEU A 606 -11.61 31.97 -31.14
CA LEU A 606 -12.15 31.42 -32.38
C LEU A 606 -13.13 32.38 -33.05
N GLU A 607 -13.95 33.09 -32.27
CA GLU A 607 -14.86 34.13 -32.78
C GLU A 607 -14.08 35.28 -33.43
N ALA A 608 -13.06 35.80 -32.74
CA ALA A 608 -12.24 36.91 -33.21
C ALA A 608 -11.37 36.54 -34.43
N TYR A 609 -10.89 35.30 -34.51
CA TYR A 609 -10.22 34.77 -35.70
C TYR A 609 -11.16 34.67 -36.90
N ARG A 610 -12.40 34.19 -36.69
CA ARG A 610 -13.42 34.10 -37.75
C ARG A 610 -13.87 35.47 -38.26
N SER A 611 -13.84 36.51 -37.43
CA SER A 611 -14.25 37.86 -37.81
C SER A 611 -13.15 38.69 -38.51
N GLY A 612 -11.96 38.13 -38.75
CA GLY A 612 -10.88 38.80 -39.51
C GLY A 612 -10.15 39.94 -38.76
N GLY A 613 -10.02 39.85 -37.43
CA GLY A 613 -9.37 40.89 -36.62
C GLY A 613 -7.86 41.06 -36.87
N GLU A 614 -7.30 42.21 -36.47
CA GLU A 614 -5.88 42.57 -36.62
C GLU A 614 -4.92 41.51 -36.07
N THR A 615 -3.89 41.16 -36.85
CA THR A 615 -3.09 39.95 -36.67
C THR A 615 -2.18 39.94 -35.44
N ALA A 616 -1.61 41.06 -35.01
CA ALA A 616 -0.57 41.06 -33.97
C ALA A 616 -1.10 40.89 -32.52
N LEU A 617 -2.19 41.57 -32.16
CA LEU A 617 -2.79 41.47 -30.82
C LEU A 617 -3.52 40.13 -30.63
N LEU A 618 -4.16 39.64 -31.70
CA LEU A 618 -4.81 38.33 -31.71
C LEU A 618 -3.82 37.18 -31.53
N ASP A 619 -2.65 37.23 -32.18
CA ASP A 619 -1.64 36.17 -32.08
C ASP A 619 -1.04 36.10 -30.65
N ILE A 620 -0.74 37.24 -30.03
CA ILE A 620 -0.18 37.27 -28.66
C ILE A 620 -1.23 36.89 -27.61
N VAL A 621 -2.45 37.42 -27.69
CA VAL A 621 -3.47 37.21 -26.65
C VAL A 621 -4.04 35.79 -26.70
N TYR A 622 -4.26 35.26 -27.90
CA TYR A 622 -4.90 33.96 -28.07
C TYR A 622 -3.89 32.85 -28.35
N ARG A 623 -3.00 32.96 -29.34
CA ARG A 623 -2.10 31.85 -29.70
C ARG A 623 -1.03 31.60 -28.63
N GLU A 624 -0.33 32.64 -28.19
CA GLU A 624 0.65 32.48 -27.09
C GLU A 624 -0.05 32.29 -25.74
N GLY A 625 -1.23 32.88 -25.57
CA GLY A 625 -2.01 32.81 -24.34
C GLY A 625 -2.64 31.46 -24.03
N MET A 626 -3.26 30.81 -25.02
CA MET A 626 -4.02 29.56 -24.85
C MET A 626 -3.12 28.35 -24.58
N VAL A 627 -1.88 28.37 -25.10
CA VAL A 627 -0.90 27.30 -24.90
C VAL A 627 -0.61 27.09 -23.40
N TYR A 628 -0.59 28.17 -22.61
CA TYR A 628 -0.38 28.06 -21.17
C TYR A 628 -1.48 27.24 -20.47
N TYR A 629 -2.74 27.54 -20.75
CA TYR A 629 -3.89 26.82 -20.20
C TYR A 629 -3.93 25.36 -20.67
N LEU A 630 -3.50 25.09 -21.91
CA LEU A 630 -3.40 23.73 -22.42
C LEU A 630 -2.33 22.91 -21.66
N TYR A 631 -1.17 23.49 -21.33
CA TYR A 631 -0.16 22.80 -20.53
C TYR A 631 -0.67 22.45 -19.13
N LEU A 632 -1.36 23.38 -18.46
CA LEU A 632 -1.95 23.15 -17.14
C LEU A 632 -3.01 22.04 -17.21
N PHE A 633 -3.92 22.11 -18.18
CA PHE A 633 -4.90 21.07 -18.43
C PHE A 633 -4.26 19.68 -18.64
N ILE A 634 -3.19 19.59 -19.45
CA ILE A 634 -2.49 18.32 -19.70
C ILE A 634 -1.83 17.79 -18.42
N LEU A 635 -1.18 18.65 -17.63
CA LEU A 635 -0.55 18.25 -16.36
C LEU A 635 -1.58 17.77 -15.34
N SER A 636 -2.69 18.49 -15.20
CA SER A 636 -3.83 18.11 -14.37
C SER A 636 -4.39 16.73 -14.77
N VAL A 637 -4.48 16.43 -16.08
CA VAL A 637 -4.86 15.09 -16.59
C VAL A 637 -3.82 14.04 -16.22
N VAL A 638 -2.52 14.31 -16.42
CA VAL A 638 -1.43 13.38 -16.09
C VAL A 638 -1.44 13.03 -14.60
N ASN A 639 -1.65 14.01 -13.72
CA ASN A 639 -1.76 13.79 -12.28
C ASN A 639 -2.97 12.92 -11.92
N ILE A 640 -4.14 13.13 -12.55
CA ILE A 640 -5.30 12.24 -12.34
C ILE A 640 -5.02 10.81 -12.81
N VAL A 641 -4.37 10.65 -13.98
CA VAL A 641 -4.02 9.33 -14.54
C VAL A 641 -3.07 8.60 -13.59
N ILE A 642 -2.06 9.29 -13.05
CA ILE A 642 -1.10 8.72 -12.10
C ILE A 642 -1.80 8.25 -10.84
N VAL A 643 -2.62 9.11 -10.23
CA VAL A 643 -3.30 8.74 -8.97
C VAL A 643 -4.32 7.61 -9.19
N LYS A 644 -4.83 7.42 -10.42
CA LYS A 644 -5.78 6.33 -10.74
C LYS A 644 -5.15 5.02 -11.20
N LEU A 645 -4.01 5.07 -11.88
CA LEU A 645 -3.42 3.90 -12.52
C LEU A 645 -2.16 3.39 -11.80
N LEU A 646 -1.54 4.22 -10.97
CA LEU A 646 -0.31 3.88 -10.25
C LEU A 646 -0.58 3.72 -8.74
N PRO A 647 0.26 2.93 -8.04
CA PRO A 647 0.21 2.77 -6.59
C PRO A 647 0.28 4.09 -5.78
N ALA A 648 -0.14 4.04 -4.51
CA ALA A 648 -0.26 5.23 -3.65
C ALA A 648 1.05 6.01 -3.46
N GLU A 649 2.19 5.35 -3.63
CA GLU A 649 3.52 5.95 -3.55
C GLU A 649 3.82 6.94 -4.69
N TYR A 650 3.12 6.82 -5.83
CA TYR A 650 3.28 7.69 -7.00
C TYR A 650 2.38 8.93 -6.97
N GLN A 651 1.48 9.06 -5.99
CA GLN A 651 0.43 10.08 -6.05
C GLN A 651 0.94 11.53 -6.09
N ASN A 652 2.15 11.78 -5.60
CA ASN A 652 2.76 13.11 -5.56
C ASN A 652 3.79 13.36 -6.69
N LEU A 653 3.87 12.47 -7.69
CA LEU A 653 4.98 12.44 -8.66
C LEU A 653 5.17 13.76 -9.42
N PHE A 654 4.09 14.43 -9.83
CA PHE A 654 4.16 15.71 -10.54
C PHE A 654 3.50 16.88 -9.79
N THR A 655 3.19 16.73 -8.50
CA THR A 655 2.58 17.80 -7.69
C THR A 655 3.40 19.09 -7.71
N SER A 656 4.69 18.99 -7.39
CA SER A 656 5.60 20.15 -7.38
C SER A 656 5.85 20.70 -8.78
N THR A 657 5.85 19.83 -9.79
CA THR A 657 6.02 20.24 -11.19
C THR A 657 4.84 21.08 -11.66
N GLU A 658 3.61 20.63 -11.44
CA GLU A 658 2.41 21.39 -11.77
C GLU A 658 2.38 22.72 -10.99
N ARG A 659 2.65 22.68 -9.68
CA ARG A 659 2.71 23.87 -8.83
C ARG A 659 3.67 24.95 -9.33
N VAL A 660 4.90 24.55 -9.70
CA VAL A 660 5.91 25.45 -10.26
C VAL A 660 5.46 26.00 -11.62
N ILE A 661 4.92 25.13 -12.49
CA ILE A 661 4.48 25.54 -13.81
C ILE A 661 3.33 26.56 -13.72
N HIS A 662 2.34 26.39 -12.83
CA HIS A 662 1.30 27.41 -12.60
C HIS A 662 1.92 28.79 -12.28
N SER A 663 2.95 28.84 -11.43
CA SER A 663 3.61 30.10 -11.08
C SER A 663 4.35 30.72 -12.27
N ILE A 664 5.13 29.91 -12.99
CA ILE A 664 5.89 30.37 -14.17
C ILE A 664 4.92 30.94 -15.21
N LEU A 665 3.86 30.20 -15.54
CA LEU A 665 2.93 30.59 -16.58
C LEU A 665 2.13 31.83 -16.18
N ALA A 666 1.60 31.89 -14.95
CA ALA A 666 0.89 33.07 -14.45
C ALA A 666 1.79 34.32 -14.44
N SER A 667 3.06 34.17 -14.06
CA SER A 667 4.03 35.26 -14.09
C SER A 667 4.36 35.75 -15.49
N ARG A 668 4.72 34.83 -16.41
CA ARG A 668 5.06 35.19 -17.79
C ARG A 668 3.92 35.89 -18.50
N VAL A 669 2.69 35.40 -18.30
CA VAL A 669 1.49 36.03 -18.85
C VAL A 669 1.37 37.50 -18.41
N LEU A 670 1.52 37.79 -17.12
CA LEU A 670 1.40 39.17 -16.64
C LEU A 670 2.55 40.05 -17.13
N LEU A 671 3.77 39.54 -17.13
CA LEU A 671 4.96 40.27 -17.57
C LEU A 671 4.90 40.60 -19.08
N HIS A 672 4.49 39.64 -19.92
CA HIS A 672 4.37 39.85 -21.36
C HIS A 672 3.29 40.88 -21.69
N ILE A 673 2.14 40.85 -21.00
CA ILE A 673 1.08 41.85 -21.17
C ILE A 673 1.59 43.25 -20.81
N ARG A 674 2.31 43.38 -19.68
CA ARG A 674 2.88 44.68 -19.27
C ARG A 674 3.96 45.17 -20.23
N CYS A 675 4.82 44.28 -20.72
CA CYS A 675 5.85 44.61 -21.70
C CYS A 675 5.22 45.11 -23.01
N TYR A 676 4.20 44.42 -23.51
CA TYR A 676 3.46 44.84 -24.69
C TYR A 676 2.78 46.21 -24.50
N ALA A 677 2.15 46.43 -23.34
CA ALA A 677 1.53 47.72 -23.02
C ALA A 677 2.57 48.85 -22.92
N ALA A 678 3.74 48.60 -22.35
CA ALA A 678 4.84 49.56 -22.25
C ALA A 678 5.38 49.93 -23.64
N ARG A 679 5.70 48.94 -24.49
CA ARG A 679 6.16 49.17 -25.87
C ARG A 679 5.13 49.89 -26.73
N ARG A 680 3.84 49.58 -26.53
CA ARG A 680 2.78 50.32 -27.20
C ARG A 680 2.80 51.78 -26.76
N ASN A 681 2.85 52.08 -25.46
CA ASN A 681 2.94 53.48 -25.02
C ASN A 681 4.20 54.19 -25.56
N GLU A 682 5.35 53.53 -25.62
CA GLU A 682 6.57 54.09 -26.24
C GLU A 682 6.38 54.38 -27.72
N ASN A 683 5.87 53.43 -28.50
CA ASN A 683 5.58 53.64 -29.92
C ASN A 683 4.51 54.72 -30.14
N TRP A 684 3.51 54.83 -29.27
CA TRP A 684 2.52 55.93 -29.31
C TRP A 684 3.18 57.28 -29.02
N HIS A 685 4.13 57.35 -28.08
CA HIS A 685 4.90 58.56 -27.82
C HIS A 685 5.86 58.90 -28.97
N GLU A 686 6.49 57.90 -29.60
CA GLU A 686 7.32 58.08 -30.80
C GLU A 686 6.48 58.51 -32.01
N GLU A 687 5.31 57.90 -32.25
CA GLU A 687 4.39 58.29 -33.32
C GLU A 687 3.84 59.71 -33.11
N ILE A 688 3.46 60.08 -31.88
CA ILE A 688 3.07 61.47 -31.56
C ILE A 688 4.25 62.42 -31.78
N SER A 689 5.45 62.04 -31.37
CA SER A 689 6.64 62.87 -31.62
C SER A 689 6.92 63.01 -33.12
N MET A 690 6.80 61.95 -33.93
CA MET A 690 6.96 62.01 -35.38
C MET A 690 5.86 62.85 -36.07
N ILE A 691 4.63 62.83 -35.55
CA ILE A 691 3.53 63.69 -36.02
C ILE A 691 3.79 65.15 -35.65
N GLU A 692 4.33 65.43 -34.46
CA GLU A 692 4.75 66.78 -34.05
C GLU A 692 5.95 67.29 -34.88
N TRP A 693 6.89 66.42 -35.25
CA TRP A 693 8.00 66.76 -36.15
C TRP A 693 7.56 66.96 -37.61
N ALA A 694 6.53 66.25 -38.07
CA ALA A 694 5.96 66.41 -39.42
C ALA A 694 5.15 67.72 -39.57
N HIS A 695 4.66 68.30 -38.47
CA HIS A 695 3.93 69.58 -38.46
C HIS A 695 4.81 70.83 -38.29
N VAL A 696 6.14 70.68 -38.17
CA VAL A 696 7.10 71.81 -38.05
C VAL A 696 7.99 71.95 -39.30
N GLY A 697 7.64 71.28 -40.40
CA GLY A 697 8.41 71.27 -41.65
C GLY A 697 7.61 71.62 -42.91
N VAL A 698 6.88 72.73 -42.93
CA VAL A 698 6.52 73.52 -44.15
C VAL A 698 6.52 75.00 -43.80
#